data_AF-A0A954XZM1-F1
#
_entry.id   AF-A0A954XZM1-F1
#
_cell.length_a   1.000
_cell.length_b   1.000
_cell.length_c   1.000
_cell.angle_alpha   90.00
_cell.angle_beta   90.00
_cell.angle_gamma   90.00
#
_symmetry.space_group_name_H-M   'P 1'
#
loop_
_entity.id
_entity.type
_entity.pdbx_description
1 polymer ?
#
loop_
_entity_poly.entity_id
_entity_poly.type
_entity_poly.pdbx_seq_one_letter_code
_entity_poly.pdbx_strand_id
1 'polypeptide(L)'
;MDRRFVLFLTLSMLVLLVNAWWSISHMPPPKPAAPAAADKDGAAAADGDPQPAAPKAADEDQPAAAAEAEDAAAADEVAAALPAEEAVPQQFVSLGSIDADSNYRMLVTFTNEGAGVRRIELANPRYLDLQDIQERIGYLGHLELKPTGGGLVVGAVGAGTPAAVAGLQVGDVITAAGFKETKAVATRDDFAEATRGKPRAEVTVEVTRSGEPQTLTMKLVRAPLDVIRPESENAALWMGSQPVAYPEPPSFLMTLSQVGTEQLDDLQEELLKKAAENGKEAPDLPAELPGVDLRTGNWRIAEQTADTVTFERRLPAAGMTIVKRYRLAEVKRPKAGDDAPADPDQPAYDLMLEVTIRNDADGEVQTAYQLDGPNGLPIEGWWYAIKVSRSGGTGLRDMIGCYFDSKAPQMIAPGKIASGDAEAFEGGSLAWAGVDAQYFSVCLIPQKTDPEQQWLDRVEGVALSPKPKARSAEGKYANVTCRLKSLPKKLAAGEEWSQEYQVFAGPKRPALLANYVPAGSKRHSLVELVYYGWFGAIANVMLAVLHFFYAIVGNYGIAIIMLTVLVRGLMFPVSRGQAKSMAKMQELKPEMDKLKEKYKGDQQKQAQMMQELYRKHGVNPLAGCLPMLIQLPVFIGLYRGLAVDIELRQAPLFGNAIRWCSNLAAPDMLLDWSSWMPSTVTKGETMLIGLGPYLNILPLVTMVLFLLQQKLFMPPAANDQAAMQQKMMKYMMVFMGLLFYKVPSGLCLYFIASSLWGIAERKLIPPATAKPALAVSSDPSRPDRSGSSRATSDRSQKRAKTKKRR
;
A
#
# COMPACT_ATOMS: atom_id res chain seq x y z
N MET A 1 8.74 41.66 -0.05
CA MET A 1 8.78 40.37 0.68
C MET A 1 9.87 40.48 1.75
N ASP A 2 9.53 40.24 3.02
CA ASP A 2 10.43 40.50 4.15
C ASP A 2 11.67 39.58 4.08
N ARG A 3 12.88 40.13 4.20
CA ARG A 3 14.15 39.37 4.10
C ARG A 3 14.20 38.20 5.09
N ARG A 4 13.47 38.29 6.20
CA ARG A 4 13.34 37.22 7.21
C ARG A 4 12.45 36.07 6.75
N PHE A 5 11.44 36.34 5.92
CA PHE A 5 10.58 35.32 5.32
C PHE A 5 11.32 34.56 4.22
N VAL A 6 12.11 35.28 3.41
CA VAL A 6 13.02 34.67 2.43
C VAL A 6 14.08 33.84 3.14
N LEU A 7 14.67 34.34 4.24
CA LEU A 7 15.64 33.58 5.04
C LEU A 7 15.03 32.33 5.70
N PHE A 8 13.78 32.41 6.18
CA PHE A 8 13.07 31.26 6.73
C PHE A 8 12.76 30.22 5.66
N LEU A 9 12.30 30.65 4.48
CA LEU A 9 12.07 29.76 3.34
C LEU A 9 13.38 29.14 2.86
N THR A 10 14.47 29.90 2.77
CA THR A 10 15.78 29.36 2.35
C THR A 10 16.39 28.44 3.39
N LEU A 11 16.28 28.74 4.70
CA LEU A 11 16.71 27.82 5.77
C LEU A 11 15.84 26.57 5.83
N SER A 12 14.53 26.69 5.65
CA SER A 12 13.62 25.52 5.62
C SER A 12 13.90 24.65 4.39
N MET A 13 14.14 25.28 3.24
CA MET A 13 14.56 24.59 2.02
C MET A 13 15.95 23.98 2.19
N LEU A 14 16.88 24.65 2.88
CA LEU A 14 18.21 24.12 3.19
C LEU A 14 18.12 22.93 4.14
N VAL A 15 17.25 22.94 5.14
CA VAL A 15 17.03 21.78 6.02
C VAL A 15 16.44 20.61 5.23
N LEU A 16 15.51 20.87 4.32
CA LEU A 16 14.96 19.84 3.43
C LEU A 16 16.01 19.32 2.44
N LEU A 17 16.87 20.19 1.90
CA LEU A 17 17.96 19.85 0.99
C LEU A 17 19.11 19.13 1.70
N VAL A 18 19.42 19.48 2.95
CA VAL A 18 20.40 18.76 3.78
C VAL A 18 19.84 17.41 4.21
N ASN A 19 18.55 17.31 4.50
CA ASN A 19 17.88 16.02 4.75
C ASN A 19 17.91 15.14 3.48
N ALA A 20 17.60 15.71 2.32
CA ALA A 20 17.69 15.02 1.04
C ALA A 20 19.14 14.63 0.70
N TRP A 21 20.10 15.54 0.90
CA TRP A 21 21.52 15.32 0.65
C TRP A 21 22.14 14.30 1.61
N TRP A 22 21.76 14.29 2.89
CA TRP A 22 22.13 13.24 3.84
C TRP A 22 21.59 11.89 3.33
N SER A 23 20.31 11.84 2.95
CA SER A 23 19.71 10.62 2.41
C SER A 23 20.38 10.12 1.13
N ILE A 24 20.90 11.02 0.29
CA ILE A 24 21.64 10.70 -0.95
C ILE A 24 23.10 10.31 -0.65
N SER A 25 23.78 11.01 0.26
CA SER A 25 25.20 10.78 0.59
C SER A 25 25.46 9.52 1.40
N HIS A 26 24.42 8.91 1.97
CA HIS A 26 24.46 7.58 2.59
C HIS A 26 23.91 6.48 1.66
N MET A 27 23.65 6.79 0.38
CA MET A 27 23.54 5.75 -0.65
C MET A 27 24.94 5.18 -0.92
N PRO A 28 25.10 3.85 -1.09
CA PRO A 28 26.36 3.29 -1.57
C PRO A 28 26.71 3.91 -2.93
N PRO A 29 27.99 4.22 -3.21
CA PRO A 29 28.36 4.87 -4.46
C PRO A 29 28.02 3.98 -5.65
N PRO A 30 27.53 4.54 -6.77
CA PRO A 30 27.32 3.78 -7.99
C PRO A 30 28.65 3.19 -8.46
N LYS A 31 28.63 1.91 -8.88
CA LYS A 31 29.80 1.25 -9.47
C LYS A 31 30.31 2.08 -10.66
N PRO A 32 31.63 2.27 -10.83
CA PRO A 32 32.14 3.02 -11.97
C PRO A 32 31.75 2.32 -13.27
N ALA A 33 31.12 3.08 -14.18
CA ALA A 33 30.84 2.64 -15.53
C ALA A 33 32.16 2.28 -16.24
N ALA A 34 32.15 1.16 -16.96
CA ALA A 34 33.25 0.80 -17.86
C ALA A 34 33.47 1.92 -18.90
N PRO A 35 34.72 2.23 -19.27
CA PRO A 35 35.00 3.34 -20.17
C PRO A 35 34.45 3.05 -21.58
N ALA A 36 33.58 3.95 -22.05
CA ALA A 36 33.10 3.97 -23.43
C ALA A 36 34.27 4.33 -24.37
N ALA A 37 34.37 3.58 -25.47
CA ALA A 37 35.29 3.86 -26.56
C ALA A 37 34.98 5.23 -27.17
N ALA A 38 36.04 6.00 -27.40
CA ALA A 38 35.98 7.31 -28.04
C ALA A 38 35.62 7.15 -29.53
N ASP A 39 34.68 7.96 -30.00
CA ASP A 39 34.65 8.34 -31.41
C ASP A 39 34.63 9.87 -31.54
N LYS A 40 35.47 10.34 -32.46
CA LYS A 40 35.78 11.74 -32.71
C LYS A 40 34.90 12.28 -33.84
N ASP A 41 34.91 13.61 -33.90
CA ASP A 41 34.42 14.48 -34.98
C ASP A 41 32.93 14.83 -34.84
N GLY A 42 32.49 16.10 -34.91
CA GLY A 42 33.14 17.35 -35.26
C GLY A 42 32.02 18.36 -35.56
N ALA A 43 32.12 19.55 -34.97
CA ALA A 43 31.19 20.68 -34.96
C ALA A 43 30.46 21.05 -36.28
N ALA A 44 29.23 21.57 -36.16
CA ALA A 44 28.90 22.98 -36.46
C ALA A 44 27.40 23.30 -36.27
N ALA A 45 27.12 24.51 -35.79
CA ALA A 45 25.80 25.08 -35.48
C ALA A 45 25.27 25.97 -36.63
N ALA A 46 23.94 26.20 -36.70
CA ALA A 46 23.32 27.53 -36.83
C ALA A 46 21.78 27.48 -36.98
N ASP A 47 21.14 28.32 -36.15
CA ASP A 47 19.85 29.04 -36.16
C ASP A 47 18.85 28.96 -37.33
N GLY A 48 17.55 29.03 -36.98
CA GLY A 48 16.49 29.67 -37.78
C GLY A 48 15.06 29.13 -37.62
N ASP A 49 14.20 29.84 -36.87
CA ASP A 49 12.71 29.81 -36.94
C ASP A 49 12.21 30.98 -37.87
N PRO A 50 10.92 31.16 -38.28
CA PRO A 50 9.71 30.29 -38.25
C PRO A 50 8.74 30.36 -39.51
N GLN A 51 7.95 29.30 -39.77
CA GLN A 51 6.56 29.20 -40.39
C GLN A 51 6.25 29.78 -41.81
N PRO A 52 5.10 29.50 -42.55
CA PRO A 52 3.87 28.68 -42.34
C PRO A 52 3.34 27.78 -43.52
N ALA A 53 2.44 26.85 -43.16
CA ALA A 53 1.20 26.32 -43.82
C ALA A 53 1.04 26.02 -45.34
N ALA A 54 0.81 24.72 -45.65
CA ALA A 54 -0.20 24.05 -46.56
C ALA A 54 -0.39 24.50 -48.05
N PRO A 55 -1.03 23.73 -49.00
CA PRO A 55 -1.73 22.42 -48.93
C PRO A 55 -1.47 21.40 -50.10
N LYS A 56 -2.12 20.22 -49.97
CA LYS A 56 -2.47 19.09 -50.87
C LYS A 56 -2.35 19.19 -52.42
N ALA A 57 -1.94 18.08 -53.05
CA ALA A 57 -2.46 17.41 -54.26
C ALA A 57 -1.84 15.97 -54.31
N ALA A 58 -2.56 14.84 -54.42
CA ALA A 58 -3.21 14.24 -55.61
C ALA A 58 -2.24 14.14 -56.81
N ASP A 59 -2.01 13.05 -57.52
CA ASP A 59 -2.54 11.68 -57.58
C ASP A 59 -1.54 10.86 -58.46
N GLU A 60 -1.79 9.56 -58.59
CA GLU A 60 -1.39 8.69 -59.72
C GLU A 60 0.00 7.96 -59.76
N ASP A 61 -0.15 6.62 -59.84
CA ASP A 61 0.48 5.69 -60.80
C ASP A 61 1.71 4.83 -60.41
N GLN A 62 1.45 3.53 -60.12
CA GLN A 62 1.88 2.33 -60.90
C GLN A 62 2.13 1.04 -60.07
N PRO A 63 2.07 -0.16 -60.69
CA PRO A 63 1.57 -1.41 -60.10
C PRO A 63 2.65 -2.48 -59.85
N ALA A 64 2.15 -3.68 -59.49
CA ALA A 64 2.68 -5.03 -59.71
C ALA A 64 3.23 -5.77 -58.48
N ALA A 65 2.31 -6.49 -57.83
CA ALA A 65 2.58 -7.69 -57.05
C ALA A 65 2.62 -8.90 -58.00
N ALA A 66 3.76 -9.60 -58.04
CA ALA A 66 3.89 -10.99 -58.50
C ALA A 66 5.34 -11.47 -58.30
N ALA A 67 5.70 -11.86 -57.07
CA ALA A 67 6.94 -12.61 -56.79
C ALA A 67 6.97 -13.37 -55.45
N GLU A 68 5.91 -13.43 -54.65
CA GLU A 68 5.94 -14.05 -53.30
C GLU A 68 5.03 -15.28 -53.14
N ALA A 69 4.65 -15.94 -54.24
CA ALA A 69 3.72 -17.09 -54.18
C ALA A 69 4.39 -18.48 -54.31
N GLU A 70 5.71 -18.58 -54.52
CA GLU A 70 6.36 -19.89 -54.75
C GLU A 70 7.22 -20.41 -53.59
N ASP A 71 7.51 -19.62 -52.56
CA ASP A 71 8.28 -20.09 -51.38
C ASP A 71 7.40 -20.55 -50.19
N ALA A 72 6.08 -20.35 -50.28
CA ALA A 72 5.12 -20.77 -49.24
C ALA A 72 4.65 -22.24 -49.40
N ALA A 73 4.88 -22.86 -50.55
CA ALA A 73 4.36 -24.20 -50.84
C ALA A 73 5.31 -25.36 -50.46
N ALA A 74 6.58 -25.08 -50.14
CA ALA A 74 7.57 -26.10 -49.78
C ALA A 74 7.76 -26.28 -48.26
N ALA A 75 7.17 -25.40 -47.43
CA ALA A 75 7.18 -25.52 -45.97
C ALA A 75 6.03 -26.39 -45.43
N ASP A 76 5.01 -26.69 -46.24
CA ASP A 76 3.79 -27.38 -45.83
C ASP A 76 3.84 -28.92 -45.96
N GLU A 77 4.90 -29.52 -46.53
CA GLU A 77 4.99 -30.98 -46.74
C GLU A 77 5.84 -31.77 -45.72
N VAL A 78 6.33 -31.13 -44.64
CA VAL A 78 6.98 -31.85 -43.51
C VAL A 78 6.14 -31.82 -42.21
N ALA A 79 4.96 -31.18 -42.23
CA ALA A 79 4.04 -31.12 -41.09
C ALA A 79 2.96 -32.22 -41.09
N ALA A 80 3.26 -33.40 -41.65
CA ALA A 80 2.32 -34.52 -41.67
C ALA A 80 2.52 -35.47 -40.48
N ALA A 81 1.51 -35.51 -39.63
CA ALA A 81 1.17 -36.53 -38.63
C ALA A 81 1.88 -36.49 -37.26
N LEU A 82 1.65 -35.41 -36.50
CA LEU A 82 1.36 -35.57 -35.07
C LEU A 82 -0.16 -35.46 -34.89
N PRO A 83 -0.82 -36.34 -34.11
CA PRO A 83 -2.26 -36.27 -33.91
C PRO A 83 -2.61 -34.92 -33.28
N ALA A 84 -3.55 -34.20 -33.91
CA ALA A 84 -4.08 -32.95 -33.39
C ALA A 84 -4.60 -33.18 -31.97
N GLU A 85 -3.96 -32.54 -31.00
CA GLU A 85 -4.36 -32.59 -29.60
C GLU A 85 -5.80 -32.09 -29.50
N GLU A 86 -6.67 -32.89 -28.88
CA GLU A 86 -8.10 -32.59 -28.76
C GLU A 86 -8.26 -31.23 -28.06
N ALA A 87 -8.88 -30.26 -28.73
CA ALA A 87 -8.95 -28.89 -28.24
C ALA A 87 -9.70 -28.84 -26.90
N VAL A 88 -8.97 -28.68 -25.79
CA VAL A 88 -9.55 -28.61 -24.45
C VAL A 88 -10.33 -27.30 -24.31
N PRO A 89 -11.64 -27.32 -24.00
CA PRO A 89 -12.41 -26.10 -23.82
C PRO A 89 -11.99 -25.37 -22.54
N GLN A 90 -12.22 -24.05 -22.51
CA GLN A 90 -11.96 -23.27 -21.31
C GLN A 90 -12.98 -23.61 -20.21
N GLN A 91 -12.48 -23.94 -19.02
CA GLN A 91 -13.22 -24.40 -17.86
C GLN A 91 -12.76 -23.65 -16.61
N PHE A 92 -13.68 -23.47 -15.68
CA PHE A 92 -13.39 -22.90 -14.36
C PHE A 92 -13.68 -23.93 -13.27
N VAL A 93 -12.83 -23.95 -12.26
CA VAL A 93 -12.96 -24.83 -11.10
C VAL A 93 -12.85 -23.99 -9.85
N SER A 94 -13.65 -24.28 -8.83
CA SER A 94 -13.54 -23.61 -7.53
C SER A 94 -13.20 -24.61 -6.42
N LEU A 95 -12.30 -24.21 -5.52
CA LEU A 95 -11.97 -24.93 -4.30
C LEU A 95 -12.27 -24.07 -3.07
N GLY A 96 -12.60 -24.72 -1.95
CA GLY A 96 -12.92 -24.04 -0.70
C GLY A 96 -14.35 -23.51 -0.64
N SER A 97 -14.58 -22.50 0.20
CA SER A 97 -15.91 -21.93 0.41
C SER A 97 -15.84 -20.52 0.97
N ILE A 98 -16.84 -19.71 0.65
CA ILE A 98 -17.05 -18.39 1.27
C ILE A 98 -17.84 -18.46 2.58
N ASP A 99 -18.38 -19.64 2.92
CA ASP A 99 -19.04 -19.83 4.21
C ASP A 99 -18.00 -19.76 5.34
N ALA A 100 -18.15 -18.76 6.20
CA ALA A 100 -17.28 -18.52 7.35
C ALA A 100 -17.27 -19.68 8.35
N ASP A 101 -18.34 -20.47 8.39
CA ASP A 101 -18.45 -21.64 9.26
C ASP A 101 -17.81 -22.91 8.67
N SER A 102 -17.44 -22.89 7.38
CA SER A 102 -16.75 -24.01 6.74
C SER A 102 -15.34 -24.23 7.32
N ASN A 103 -14.71 -25.35 6.93
CA ASN A 103 -13.29 -25.59 7.25
C ASN A 103 -12.33 -24.81 6.34
N TYR A 104 -12.84 -24.03 5.39
CA TYR A 104 -12.03 -23.21 4.50
C TYR A 104 -12.14 -21.75 4.87
N ARG A 105 -11.09 -20.98 4.59
CA ARG A 105 -11.06 -19.52 4.81
C ARG A 105 -10.97 -18.73 3.52
N MET A 106 -10.92 -19.42 2.39
CA MET A 106 -10.92 -18.87 1.06
C MET A 106 -11.81 -19.69 0.14
N LEU A 107 -12.37 -19.01 -0.84
CA LEU A 107 -12.89 -19.59 -2.07
C LEU A 107 -11.94 -19.20 -3.19
N VAL A 108 -11.32 -20.19 -3.84
CA VAL A 108 -10.37 -19.97 -4.94
C VAL A 108 -10.99 -20.45 -6.23
N THR A 109 -11.06 -19.57 -7.23
CA THR A 109 -11.54 -19.92 -8.57
C THR A 109 -10.36 -19.94 -9.53
N PHE A 110 -10.17 -21.10 -10.15
CA PHE A 110 -9.14 -21.41 -11.14
C PHE A 110 -9.72 -21.37 -12.54
N THR A 111 -8.85 -21.12 -13.51
CA THR A 111 -9.11 -21.35 -14.94
C THR A 111 -8.12 -22.38 -15.44
N ASN A 112 -8.56 -23.28 -16.31
CA ASN A 112 -7.64 -24.20 -16.97
C ASN A 112 -6.77 -23.52 -18.04
N GLU A 113 -7.11 -22.30 -18.46
CA GLU A 113 -6.23 -21.45 -19.25
C GLU A 113 -4.98 -21.10 -18.45
N GLY A 114 -3.81 -21.53 -18.93
CA GLY A 114 -2.54 -21.39 -18.23
C GLY A 114 -2.46 -22.02 -16.84
N ALA A 115 -3.44 -22.87 -16.50
CA ALA A 115 -3.64 -23.43 -15.17
C ALA A 115 -3.49 -22.37 -14.06
N GLY A 116 -4.16 -21.23 -14.25
CA GLY A 116 -4.01 -20.03 -13.43
C GLY A 116 -5.10 -19.84 -12.37
N VAL A 117 -4.84 -18.95 -11.42
CA VAL A 117 -5.83 -18.51 -10.42
C VAL A 117 -6.51 -17.25 -10.92
N ARG A 118 -7.83 -17.31 -11.10
CA ARG A 118 -8.65 -16.19 -11.57
C ARG A 118 -9.11 -15.29 -10.43
N ARG A 119 -9.48 -15.87 -9.30
CA ARG A 119 -9.97 -15.14 -8.10
C ARG A 119 -9.61 -15.86 -6.81
N ILE A 120 -9.34 -15.11 -5.75
CA ILE A 120 -9.29 -15.60 -4.36
C ILE A 120 -10.17 -14.68 -3.51
N GLU A 121 -11.22 -15.24 -2.93
CA GLU A 121 -12.19 -14.54 -2.07
C GLU A 121 -12.01 -14.99 -0.62
N LEU A 122 -11.98 -14.05 0.32
CA LEU A 122 -11.79 -14.35 1.74
C LEU A 122 -13.13 -14.61 2.43
N ALA A 123 -13.30 -15.79 3.05
CA ALA A 123 -14.54 -16.19 3.72
C ALA A 123 -14.78 -15.44 5.05
N ASN A 124 -13.75 -14.81 5.61
CA ASN A 124 -13.86 -14.17 6.92
C ASN A 124 -14.71 -12.89 6.82
N PRO A 125 -15.86 -12.79 7.51
CA PRO A 125 -16.79 -11.67 7.39
C PRO A 125 -16.22 -10.34 7.91
N ARG A 126 -15.05 -10.38 8.56
CA ARG A 126 -14.28 -9.20 8.95
C ARG A 126 -13.72 -8.44 7.75
N TYR A 127 -13.43 -9.12 6.65
CA TYR A 127 -12.83 -8.54 5.46
C TYR A 127 -13.86 -8.46 4.36
N LEU A 128 -14.37 -7.25 4.13
CA LEU A 128 -15.35 -7.01 3.09
C LEU A 128 -14.73 -6.15 2.00
N ASP A 129 -15.31 -6.24 0.82
CA ASP A 129 -14.90 -5.40 -0.30
C ASP A 129 -15.17 -3.91 -0.01
N LEU A 130 -14.44 -3.01 -0.68
CA LEU A 130 -14.71 -1.58 -0.58
C LEU A 130 -16.02 -1.19 -1.28
N GLN A 131 -16.42 -1.91 -2.32
CA GLN A 131 -17.72 -1.74 -2.98
C GLN A 131 -18.89 -1.93 -2.01
N ASP A 132 -18.76 -2.84 -1.03
CA ASP A 132 -19.78 -3.02 0.00
C ASP A 132 -19.97 -1.75 0.86
N ILE A 133 -18.91 -1.00 1.15
CA ILE A 133 -19.00 0.27 1.89
C ILE A 133 -19.58 1.40 1.03
N GLN A 134 -19.14 1.47 -0.23
CA GLN A 134 -19.47 2.57 -1.13
C GLN A 134 -20.89 2.45 -1.69
N GLU A 135 -21.25 1.26 -2.19
CA GLU A 135 -22.48 1.02 -2.93
C GLU A 135 -23.50 0.14 -2.18
N ARG A 136 -23.06 -0.68 -1.21
CA ARG A 136 -23.90 -1.69 -0.51
C ARG A 136 -24.70 -2.53 -1.50
N ILE A 137 -24.04 -3.01 -2.55
CA ILE A 137 -24.63 -3.98 -3.47
C ILE A 137 -24.51 -5.37 -2.85
N GLY A 138 -25.59 -6.15 -2.96
CA GLY A 138 -25.65 -7.51 -2.49
C GLY A 138 -24.87 -8.45 -3.41
N TYR A 139 -24.10 -9.35 -2.80
CA TYR A 139 -23.32 -10.36 -3.48
C TYR A 139 -24.09 -11.67 -3.58
N LEU A 140 -24.01 -12.32 -4.74
CA LEU A 140 -24.63 -13.62 -5.00
C LEU A 140 -23.62 -14.76 -5.25
N GLY A 141 -22.36 -14.44 -5.53
CA GLY A 141 -21.38 -15.38 -6.04
C GLY A 141 -20.75 -14.89 -7.34
N HIS A 142 -19.48 -15.18 -7.57
CA HIS A 142 -18.85 -14.98 -8.89
C HIS A 142 -19.20 -16.15 -9.82
N LEU A 143 -19.79 -15.86 -10.98
CA LEU A 143 -20.43 -16.88 -11.83
C LEU A 143 -19.71 -17.18 -13.16
N GLU A 144 -18.67 -16.43 -13.53
CA GLU A 144 -17.96 -16.52 -14.83
C GLU A 144 -18.93 -16.66 -16.03
N LEU A 145 -19.88 -15.71 -16.14
CA LEU A 145 -20.97 -15.78 -17.11
C LEU A 145 -20.48 -15.64 -18.55
N LYS A 146 -20.92 -16.50 -19.46
CA LYS A 146 -20.61 -16.41 -20.90
C LYS A 146 -21.87 -16.18 -21.73
N PRO A 147 -21.94 -15.13 -22.57
CA PRO A 147 -23.09 -14.92 -23.44
C PRO A 147 -23.28 -16.06 -24.44
N THR A 148 -24.55 -16.41 -24.66
CA THR A 148 -25.00 -17.38 -25.65
C THR A 148 -26.26 -16.87 -26.34
N GLY A 149 -26.66 -17.48 -27.46
CA GLY A 149 -27.86 -17.07 -28.19
C GLY A 149 -29.18 -17.13 -27.39
N GLY A 150 -29.19 -17.80 -26.22
CA GLY A 150 -30.37 -17.96 -25.37
C GLY A 150 -30.25 -17.39 -23.95
N GLY A 151 -29.17 -16.66 -23.62
CA GLY A 151 -28.93 -16.13 -22.28
C GLY A 151 -27.45 -16.21 -21.87
N LEU A 152 -27.17 -16.29 -20.57
CA LEU A 152 -25.81 -16.39 -20.04
C LEU A 152 -25.54 -17.77 -19.44
N VAL A 153 -24.56 -18.50 -19.97
CA VAL A 153 -24.10 -19.77 -19.37
C VAL A 153 -23.27 -19.49 -18.12
N VAL A 154 -23.57 -20.20 -17.04
CA VAL A 154 -22.83 -20.17 -15.78
C VAL A 154 -21.54 -20.97 -15.91
N GLY A 155 -20.38 -20.31 -15.75
CA GLY A 155 -19.06 -20.93 -15.85
C GLY A 155 -18.48 -21.40 -14.51
N ALA A 156 -18.86 -20.76 -13.40
CA ALA A 156 -18.39 -21.10 -12.06
C ALA A 156 -19.52 -20.93 -11.04
N VAL A 157 -19.53 -21.76 -9.99
CA VAL A 157 -20.41 -21.58 -8.83
C VAL A 157 -19.61 -21.98 -7.58
N GLY A 158 -19.21 -20.98 -6.78
CA GLY A 158 -18.39 -21.22 -5.60
C GLY A 158 -19.20 -21.69 -4.38
N ALA A 159 -18.69 -22.65 -3.62
CA ALA A 159 -19.40 -23.20 -2.46
C ALA A 159 -19.63 -22.15 -1.36
N GLY A 160 -20.79 -22.20 -0.71
CA GLY A 160 -21.20 -21.25 0.33
C GLY A 160 -21.69 -19.89 -0.19
N THR A 161 -21.58 -19.63 -1.50
CA THR A 161 -22.17 -18.42 -2.11
C THR A 161 -23.71 -18.53 -2.13
N PRO A 162 -24.45 -17.41 -2.13
CA PRO A 162 -25.90 -17.46 -2.28
C PRO A 162 -26.36 -18.22 -3.53
N ALA A 163 -25.61 -18.17 -4.62
CA ALA A 163 -25.88 -18.91 -5.83
C ALA A 163 -25.78 -20.43 -5.62
N ALA A 164 -24.71 -20.89 -4.95
CA ALA A 164 -24.57 -22.31 -4.60
C ALA A 164 -25.67 -22.77 -3.64
N VAL A 165 -25.99 -21.97 -2.62
CA VAL A 165 -27.04 -22.29 -1.62
C VAL A 165 -28.42 -22.36 -2.27
N ALA A 166 -28.70 -21.52 -3.26
CA ALA A 166 -29.93 -21.55 -4.03
C ALA A 166 -29.99 -22.70 -5.06
N GLY A 167 -28.90 -23.45 -5.25
CA GLY A 167 -28.85 -24.61 -6.15
C GLY A 167 -28.53 -24.29 -7.61
N LEU A 168 -27.92 -23.12 -7.90
CA LEU A 168 -27.38 -22.82 -9.22
C LEU A 168 -26.20 -23.75 -9.54
N GLN A 169 -26.08 -24.20 -10.77
CA GLN A 169 -25.04 -25.14 -11.21
C GLN A 169 -24.27 -24.60 -12.41
N VAL A 170 -23.00 -25.03 -12.53
CA VAL A 170 -22.20 -24.79 -13.74
C VAL A 170 -22.89 -25.42 -14.94
N GLY A 171 -23.01 -24.67 -16.04
CA GLY A 171 -23.72 -25.08 -17.25
C GLY A 171 -25.18 -24.63 -17.31
N ASP A 172 -25.77 -24.13 -16.21
CA ASP A 172 -27.10 -23.50 -16.26
C ASP A 172 -27.07 -22.27 -17.19
N VAL A 173 -28.14 -22.05 -17.96
CA VAL A 173 -28.30 -20.86 -18.81
C VAL A 173 -29.26 -19.89 -18.14
N ILE A 174 -28.76 -18.76 -17.66
CA ILE A 174 -29.57 -17.68 -17.08
C ILE A 174 -30.31 -16.96 -18.19
N THR A 175 -31.64 -16.96 -18.12
CA THR A 175 -32.52 -16.33 -19.11
C THR A 175 -33.14 -15.03 -18.60
N ALA A 176 -33.38 -14.92 -17.30
CA ALA A 176 -33.93 -13.72 -16.68
C ALA A 176 -33.53 -13.58 -15.19
N ALA A 177 -33.52 -12.35 -14.68
CA ALA A 177 -33.26 -12.08 -13.25
C ALA A 177 -34.02 -10.84 -12.75
N GLY A 178 -34.31 -10.76 -11.46
CA GLY A 178 -34.89 -9.58 -10.83
C GLY A 178 -35.48 -9.81 -9.43
N PHE A 179 -35.83 -8.73 -8.73
CA PHE A 179 -36.32 -8.79 -7.33
C PHE A 179 -37.83 -9.02 -7.22
N LYS A 180 -38.63 -8.17 -7.88
CA LYS A 180 -40.11 -8.27 -7.89
C LYS A 180 -40.63 -8.89 -9.19
N GLU A 181 -40.05 -8.44 -10.29
CA GLU A 181 -40.31 -8.92 -11.63
C GLU A 181 -38.96 -9.23 -12.25
N THR A 182 -38.88 -10.37 -12.95
CA THR A 182 -37.70 -10.77 -13.70
C THR A 182 -37.67 -10.05 -15.04
N LYS A 183 -36.47 -9.67 -15.48
CA LYS A 183 -36.22 -9.13 -16.82
C LYS A 183 -35.32 -10.10 -17.57
N ALA A 184 -35.54 -10.22 -18.87
CA ALA A 184 -34.68 -11.00 -19.74
C ALA A 184 -33.23 -10.49 -19.66
N VAL A 185 -32.28 -11.41 -19.67
CA VAL A 185 -30.86 -11.14 -19.54
C VAL A 185 -30.14 -11.73 -20.76
N ALA A 186 -29.49 -10.88 -21.55
CA ALA A 186 -28.71 -11.30 -22.72
C ALA A 186 -27.21 -11.05 -22.53
N THR A 187 -26.86 -10.01 -21.77
CA THR A 187 -25.49 -9.58 -21.52
C THR A 187 -25.13 -9.61 -20.05
N ARG A 188 -23.82 -9.63 -19.75
CA ARG A 188 -23.32 -9.54 -18.36
C ARG A 188 -23.81 -8.28 -17.65
N ASP A 189 -23.91 -7.17 -18.39
CA ASP A 189 -24.38 -5.89 -17.85
C ASP A 189 -25.87 -5.94 -17.51
N ASP A 190 -26.69 -6.58 -18.35
CA ASP A 190 -28.12 -6.80 -18.05
C ASP A 190 -28.29 -7.58 -16.73
N PHE A 191 -27.48 -8.64 -16.55
CA PHE A 191 -27.51 -9.44 -15.33
C PHE A 191 -27.06 -8.65 -14.12
N ALA A 192 -25.95 -7.90 -14.24
CA ALA A 192 -25.42 -7.07 -13.18
C ALA A 192 -26.43 -6.00 -12.75
N GLU A 193 -27.14 -5.37 -13.69
CA GLU A 193 -28.21 -4.41 -13.40
C GLU A 193 -29.42 -5.10 -12.75
N ALA A 194 -29.89 -6.21 -13.31
CA ALA A 194 -31.05 -6.95 -12.81
C ALA A 194 -30.85 -7.50 -11.39
N THR A 195 -29.61 -7.80 -11.02
CA THR A 195 -29.22 -8.31 -9.70
C THR A 195 -28.71 -7.23 -8.74
N ARG A 196 -28.73 -5.94 -9.14
CA ARG A 196 -28.25 -4.81 -8.34
C ARG A 196 -29.18 -4.49 -7.15
N GLY A 197 -29.12 -5.31 -6.11
CA GLY A 197 -29.90 -5.15 -4.87
C GLY A 197 -29.05 -4.81 -3.66
N LYS A 198 -29.70 -4.60 -2.52
CA LYS A 198 -29.01 -4.48 -1.22
C LYS A 198 -28.74 -5.86 -0.63
N PRO A 199 -27.72 -6.03 0.24
CA PRO A 199 -27.59 -7.22 1.07
C PRO A 199 -28.91 -7.54 1.78
N ARG A 200 -29.22 -8.84 1.88
CA ARG A 200 -30.47 -9.44 2.38
C ARG A 200 -31.69 -9.35 1.47
N ALA A 201 -31.62 -8.63 0.35
CA ALA A 201 -32.67 -8.68 -0.65
C ALA A 201 -32.71 -10.07 -1.30
N GLU A 202 -33.90 -10.51 -1.69
CA GLU A 202 -34.11 -11.77 -2.39
C GLU A 202 -34.24 -11.48 -3.89
N VAL A 203 -33.34 -12.04 -4.68
CA VAL A 203 -33.35 -11.95 -6.13
C VAL A 203 -33.79 -13.29 -6.71
N THR A 204 -34.67 -13.24 -7.69
CA THR A 204 -35.10 -14.40 -8.46
C THR A 204 -34.28 -14.47 -9.74
N VAL A 205 -33.76 -15.66 -10.04
CA VAL A 205 -33.01 -15.96 -11.27
C VAL A 205 -33.70 -17.14 -11.95
N GLU A 206 -34.08 -16.93 -13.21
CA GLU A 206 -34.63 -17.97 -14.07
C GLU A 206 -33.51 -18.57 -14.91
N VAL A 207 -33.45 -19.90 -14.90
CA VAL A 207 -32.40 -20.65 -15.60
C VAL A 207 -32.99 -21.80 -16.39
N THR A 208 -32.30 -22.20 -17.45
CA THR A 208 -32.57 -23.44 -18.18
C THR A 208 -31.47 -24.44 -17.85
N ARG A 209 -31.84 -25.59 -17.27
CA ARG A 209 -30.93 -26.70 -16.95
C ARG A 209 -31.27 -27.89 -17.82
N SER A 210 -30.33 -28.29 -18.69
CA SER A 210 -30.55 -29.41 -19.63
C SER A 210 -31.84 -29.28 -20.47
N GLY A 211 -32.25 -28.04 -20.77
CA GLY A 211 -33.48 -27.74 -21.52
C GLY A 211 -34.74 -27.50 -20.67
N GLU A 212 -34.70 -27.81 -19.37
CA GLU A 212 -35.83 -27.62 -18.46
C GLU A 212 -35.73 -26.27 -17.72
N PRO A 213 -36.81 -25.47 -17.67
CA PRO A 213 -36.82 -24.21 -16.95
C PRO A 213 -36.85 -24.43 -15.44
N GLN A 214 -36.07 -23.66 -14.70
CA GLN A 214 -36.03 -23.61 -13.24
C GLN A 214 -36.05 -22.16 -12.75
N THR A 215 -36.61 -21.96 -11.57
CA THR A 215 -36.62 -20.66 -10.89
C THR A 215 -35.93 -20.79 -9.55
N LEU A 216 -34.87 -20.01 -9.36
CA LEU A 216 -34.06 -20.03 -8.15
C LEU A 216 -34.19 -18.68 -7.44
N THR A 217 -34.43 -18.71 -6.14
CA THR A 217 -34.45 -17.49 -5.31
C THR A 217 -33.21 -17.45 -4.43
N MET A 218 -32.43 -16.39 -4.55
CA MET A 218 -31.17 -16.20 -3.86
C MET A 218 -31.28 -15.04 -2.88
N LYS A 219 -30.81 -15.25 -1.65
CA LYS A 219 -30.72 -14.17 -0.66
C LYS A 219 -29.33 -13.54 -0.71
N LEU A 220 -29.25 -12.30 -1.17
CA LEU A 220 -27.99 -11.59 -1.32
C LEU A 220 -27.28 -11.40 0.03
N VAL A 221 -25.95 -11.48 0.03
CA VAL A 221 -25.11 -11.22 1.21
C VAL A 221 -24.22 -9.99 1.00
N ARG A 222 -23.38 -9.64 1.97
CA ARG A 222 -22.36 -8.60 1.78
C ARG A 222 -21.21 -9.20 0.97
N ALA A 223 -20.62 -8.43 0.06
CA ALA A 223 -19.53 -8.91 -0.76
C ALA A 223 -18.30 -9.26 0.10
N PRO A 224 -17.76 -10.48 -0.01
CA PRO A 224 -16.48 -10.81 0.61
C PRO A 224 -15.36 -9.97 -0.02
N LEU A 225 -14.20 -9.91 0.63
CA LEU A 225 -13.03 -9.31 0.02
C LEU A 225 -12.38 -10.28 -0.97
N ASP A 226 -12.14 -9.78 -2.18
CA ASP A 226 -11.34 -10.49 -3.18
C ASP A 226 -9.88 -9.99 -3.11
N VAL A 227 -8.98 -10.87 -2.67
CA VAL A 227 -7.55 -10.58 -2.56
C VAL A 227 -6.81 -10.75 -3.89
N ILE A 228 -7.34 -11.59 -4.78
CA ILE A 228 -7.00 -11.65 -6.20
C ILE A 228 -8.29 -11.50 -6.97
N ARG A 229 -8.34 -10.57 -7.93
CA ARG A 229 -9.49 -10.35 -8.82
C ARG A 229 -9.05 -9.88 -10.20
N PRO A 230 -9.91 -9.96 -11.22
CA PRO A 230 -9.66 -9.37 -12.53
C PRO A 230 -9.37 -7.87 -12.43
N GLU A 231 -8.38 -7.37 -13.17
CA GLU A 231 -7.94 -5.98 -13.01
C GLU A 231 -9.02 -4.96 -13.39
N SER A 232 -9.90 -5.29 -14.33
CA SER A 232 -11.00 -4.41 -14.71
C SER A 232 -11.96 -4.10 -13.57
N GLU A 233 -12.11 -4.99 -12.58
CA GLU A 233 -12.91 -4.76 -11.39
C GLU A 233 -12.23 -3.77 -10.43
N ASN A 234 -10.90 -3.84 -10.31
CA ASN A 234 -10.13 -2.80 -9.61
C ASN A 234 -10.22 -1.47 -10.36
N ALA A 235 -10.10 -1.50 -11.69
CA ALA A 235 -10.17 -0.37 -12.60
C ALA A 235 -11.49 0.42 -12.45
N ALA A 236 -12.61 -0.31 -12.39
CA ALA A 236 -13.94 0.25 -12.21
C ALA A 236 -14.09 1.09 -10.93
N LEU A 237 -13.42 0.70 -9.83
CA LEU A 237 -13.49 1.39 -8.54
C LEU A 237 -12.96 2.84 -8.56
N TRP A 238 -12.08 3.18 -9.50
CA TRP A 238 -11.48 4.52 -9.57
C TRP A 238 -11.72 5.25 -10.88
N MET A 239 -11.92 4.54 -11.99
CA MET A 239 -12.28 5.18 -13.27
C MET A 239 -13.79 5.38 -13.44
N GLY A 240 -14.63 4.66 -12.70
CA GLY A 240 -16.09 4.72 -12.83
C GLY A 240 -16.64 4.04 -14.09
N SER A 241 -15.78 3.50 -14.94
CA SER A 241 -16.12 2.63 -16.07
C SER A 241 -15.00 1.62 -16.31
N GLN A 242 -15.34 0.45 -16.82
CA GLN A 242 -14.36 -0.56 -17.25
C GLN A 242 -13.64 -0.04 -18.52
N PRO A 243 -12.31 0.10 -18.49
CA PRO A 243 -11.56 0.49 -19.68
C PRO A 243 -11.40 -0.72 -20.60
N VAL A 244 -11.58 -0.52 -21.89
CA VAL A 244 -11.71 -1.58 -22.92
C VAL A 244 -10.41 -2.37 -23.18
N ALA A 245 -9.27 -2.01 -22.56
CA ALA A 245 -7.94 -2.51 -22.97
C ALA A 245 -6.96 -2.78 -21.80
N TYR A 246 -7.41 -3.39 -20.71
CA TYR A 246 -6.47 -3.92 -19.69
C TYR A 246 -6.22 -5.42 -19.93
N PRO A 247 -4.95 -5.87 -19.95
CA PRO A 247 -4.64 -7.29 -19.86
C PRO A 247 -5.22 -7.87 -18.56
N GLU A 248 -5.90 -9.01 -18.65
CA GLU A 248 -6.44 -9.72 -17.49
C GLU A 248 -5.86 -11.14 -17.30
N PRO A 249 -4.53 -11.32 -17.36
CA PRO A 249 -3.97 -12.65 -17.17
C PRO A 249 -4.33 -13.19 -15.78
N PRO A 250 -4.67 -14.49 -15.67
CA PRO A 250 -4.75 -15.16 -14.38
C PRO A 250 -3.44 -15.01 -13.57
N SER A 251 -3.54 -15.16 -12.26
CA SER A 251 -2.36 -15.23 -11.40
C SER A 251 -1.66 -16.59 -11.52
N PHE A 252 -0.37 -16.61 -11.22
CA PHE A 252 0.47 -17.83 -11.19
C PHE A 252 0.74 -18.50 -12.55
N LEU A 253 0.68 -17.77 -13.66
CA LEU A 253 1.05 -18.31 -14.97
C LEU A 253 2.52 -18.72 -15.02
N MET A 254 2.84 -19.75 -15.81
CA MET A 254 4.22 -20.19 -16.01
C MET A 254 4.57 -20.31 -17.50
N THR A 255 5.85 -20.28 -17.80
CA THR A 255 6.40 -20.66 -19.12
C THR A 255 7.77 -21.33 -18.94
N LEU A 256 8.26 -22.00 -19.98
CA LEU A 256 9.63 -22.54 -20.00
C LEU A 256 10.57 -21.48 -20.54
N SER A 257 11.55 -21.06 -19.75
CA SER A 257 12.60 -20.15 -20.22
C SER A 257 13.74 -20.85 -20.93
N GLN A 258 13.87 -22.16 -20.78
CA GLN A 258 14.89 -22.95 -21.47
C GLN A 258 14.41 -24.38 -21.70
N VAL A 259 14.69 -24.91 -22.89
CA VAL A 259 14.52 -26.32 -23.26
C VAL A 259 15.68 -26.73 -24.17
N GLY A 260 16.57 -27.57 -23.67
CA GLY A 260 17.79 -27.96 -24.39
C GLY A 260 18.67 -26.74 -24.69
N THR A 261 18.91 -26.50 -25.97
CA THR A 261 19.67 -25.33 -26.46
C THR A 261 18.80 -24.11 -26.72
N GLU A 262 17.47 -24.27 -26.77
CA GLU A 262 16.56 -23.14 -26.92
C GLU A 262 16.38 -22.44 -25.59
N GLN A 263 16.52 -21.13 -25.61
CA GLN A 263 16.35 -20.29 -24.43
C GLN A 263 15.50 -19.08 -24.83
N LEU A 264 14.60 -18.67 -23.95
CA LEU A 264 14.09 -17.31 -23.96
C LEU A 264 15.30 -16.44 -23.65
N ASP A 265 15.95 -15.94 -24.69
CA ASP A 265 16.85 -14.80 -24.55
C ASP A 265 16.10 -13.70 -23.79
N ASP A 266 16.80 -12.69 -23.28
CA ASP A 266 16.17 -11.44 -22.84
C ASP A 266 15.50 -10.69 -24.04
N LEU A 267 14.89 -11.41 -24.99
CA LEU A 267 13.89 -11.03 -25.98
C LEU A 267 12.85 -10.09 -25.38
N GLN A 268 12.50 -10.23 -24.11
CA GLN A 268 11.66 -9.24 -23.44
C GLN A 268 12.35 -7.86 -23.39
N GLU A 269 13.63 -7.77 -23.01
CA GLU A 269 14.40 -6.51 -23.04
C GLU A 269 14.64 -6.01 -24.47
N GLU A 270 14.90 -6.89 -25.43
CA GLU A 270 15.13 -6.47 -26.83
C GLU A 270 13.83 -6.05 -27.52
N LEU A 271 12.71 -6.72 -27.24
CA LEU A 271 11.36 -6.33 -27.69
C LEU A 271 10.86 -5.09 -26.96
N LEU A 272 11.14 -4.93 -25.66
CA LEU A 272 10.83 -3.70 -24.91
C LEU A 272 11.69 -2.52 -25.40
N LYS A 273 12.97 -2.74 -25.73
CA LYS A 273 13.83 -1.74 -26.39
C LYS A 273 13.29 -1.37 -27.77
N LYS A 274 12.99 -2.35 -28.63
CA LYS A 274 12.43 -2.10 -29.97
C LYS A 274 11.04 -1.46 -29.93
N ALA A 275 10.20 -1.79 -28.96
CA ALA A 275 8.89 -1.16 -28.76
C ALA A 275 9.05 0.29 -28.27
N ALA A 276 9.97 0.53 -27.34
CA ALA A 276 10.32 1.88 -26.85
C ALA A 276 10.94 2.77 -27.93
N GLU A 277 11.77 2.20 -28.82
CA GLU A 277 12.38 2.90 -29.97
C GLU A 277 11.34 3.25 -31.05
N ASN A 278 10.32 2.41 -31.24
CA ASN A 278 9.29 2.60 -32.27
C ASN A 278 8.00 3.27 -31.77
N GLY A 279 7.93 3.67 -30.49
CA GLY A 279 6.76 4.32 -29.90
C GLY A 279 5.50 3.43 -29.86
N LYS A 280 5.65 2.10 -29.95
CA LYS A 280 4.55 1.13 -29.87
C LYS A 280 4.35 0.68 -28.42
N GLU A 281 3.12 0.31 -28.06
CA GLU A 281 2.81 -0.27 -26.74
C GLU A 281 3.62 -1.56 -26.52
N ALA A 282 3.98 -1.83 -25.25
CA ALA A 282 4.69 -3.06 -24.89
C ALA A 282 3.86 -4.28 -25.35
N PRO A 283 4.49 -5.35 -25.85
CA PRO A 283 3.76 -6.51 -26.38
C PRO A 283 2.85 -7.14 -25.32
N ASP A 284 1.69 -7.62 -25.78
CA ASP A 284 0.73 -8.42 -25.02
C ASP A 284 1.41 -9.68 -24.49
N LEU A 285 1.62 -9.73 -23.17
CA LEU A 285 2.15 -10.88 -22.42
C LEU A 285 3.59 -11.30 -22.81
N PRO A 286 4.35 -11.90 -21.89
CA PRO A 286 5.72 -12.33 -22.21
C PRO A 286 5.72 -13.41 -23.29
N ALA A 287 6.74 -13.36 -24.14
CA ALA A 287 6.98 -14.37 -25.17
C ALA A 287 7.11 -15.77 -24.53
N GLU A 288 6.70 -16.80 -25.28
CA GLU A 288 6.98 -18.20 -24.97
C GLU A 288 7.90 -18.79 -26.04
N LEU A 289 8.59 -19.88 -25.74
CA LEU A 289 9.36 -20.63 -26.75
C LEU A 289 8.42 -21.15 -27.85
N PRO A 290 8.89 -21.30 -29.10
CA PRO A 290 8.08 -21.88 -30.16
C PRO A 290 7.48 -23.24 -29.76
N GLY A 291 6.16 -23.39 -29.92
CA GLY A 291 5.45 -24.62 -29.54
C GLY A 291 5.23 -24.81 -28.03
N VAL A 292 5.69 -23.88 -27.18
CA VAL A 292 5.35 -23.79 -25.76
C VAL A 292 4.20 -22.79 -25.62
N ASP A 293 2.99 -23.30 -25.35
CA ASP A 293 1.79 -22.49 -25.12
C ASP A 293 1.27 -22.78 -23.70
N LEU A 294 2.09 -22.45 -22.69
CA LEU A 294 1.74 -22.73 -21.30
C LEU A 294 0.92 -21.61 -20.67
N ARG A 295 0.92 -20.40 -21.23
CA ARG A 295 0.26 -19.23 -20.63
C ARG A 295 -1.15 -19.00 -21.14
N THR A 296 -1.37 -19.16 -22.44
CA THR A 296 -2.65 -18.89 -23.11
C THR A 296 -3.44 -20.15 -23.45
N GLY A 297 -2.77 -21.29 -23.48
CA GLY A 297 -3.40 -22.55 -23.80
C GLY A 297 -4.24 -23.11 -22.64
N ASN A 298 -5.30 -23.85 -22.99
CA ASN A 298 -6.11 -24.60 -22.02
C ASN A 298 -5.42 -25.90 -21.60
N TRP A 299 -5.31 -26.13 -20.29
CA TRP A 299 -4.71 -27.33 -19.70
C TRP A 299 -5.80 -28.36 -19.42
N ARG A 300 -5.43 -29.64 -19.42
CA ARG A 300 -6.33 -30.72 -19.01
C ARG A 300 -6.43 -30.73 -17.47
N ILE A 301 -7.64 -30.79 -16.94
CA ILE A 301 -7.85 -31.05 -15.50
C ILE A 301 -7.67 -32.56 -15.29
N ALA A 302 -6.53 -32.96 -14.74
CA ALA A 302 -6.18 -34.36 -14.50
C ALA A 302 -6.85 -34.92 -13.24
N GLU A 303 -7.04 -34.08 -12.22
CA GLU A 303 -7.65 -34.45 -10.94
C GLU A 303 -8.38 -33.25 -10.34
N GLN A 304 -9.53 -33.49 -9.72
CA GLN A 304 -10.24 -32.50 -8.91
C GLN A 304 -10.88 -33.20 -7.70
N THR A 305 -10.49 -32.77 -6.50
CA THR A 305 -11.07 -33.18 -5.22
C THR A 305 -11.71 -31.96 -4.52
N ALA A 306 -12.13 -32.10 -3.26
CA ALA A 306 -12.69 -30.99 -2.48
C ALA A 306 -11.66 -29.89 -2.16
N ASP A 307 -10.37 -30.24 -2.09
CA ASP A 307 -9.29 -29.35 -1.67
C ASP A 307 -8.14 -29.25 -2.69
N THR A 308 -8.15 -30.07 -3.74
CA THR A 308 -7.04 -30.19 -4.69
C THR A 308 -7.53 -30.13 -6.12
N VAL A 309 -6.78 -29.44 -6.99
CA VAL A 309 -6.97 -29.49 -8.44
C VAL A 309 -5.60 -29.65 -9.11
N THR A 310 -5.51 -30.59 -10.05
CA THR A 310 -4.30 -30.87 -10.81
C THR A 310 -4.56 -30.57 -12.28
N PHE A 311 -3.77 -29.67 -12.84
CA PHE A 311 -3.75 -29.36 -14.26
C PHE A 311 -2.51 -30.00 -14.90
N GLU A 312 -2.69 -30.55 -16.10
CA GLU A 312 -1.62 -31.18 -16.87
C GLU A 312 -1.65 -30.67 -18.31
N ARG A 313 -0.47 -30.40 -18.84
CA ARG A 313 -0.28 -30.06 -20.25
C ARG A 313 0.93 -30.75 -20.81
N ARG A 314 0.73 -31.46 -21.92
CA ARG A 314 1.79 -32.06 -22.70
C ARG A 314 2.28 -31.04 -23.72
N LEU A 315 3.59 -31.00 -23.93
CA LEU A 315 4.26 -30.14 -24.90
C LEU A 315 5.08 -31.03 -25.84
N PRO A 316 4.46 -31.60 -26.89
CA PRO A 316 5.17 -32.48 -27.82
C PRO A 316 6.39 -31.82 -28.47
N ALA A 317 6.27 -30.53 -28.83
CA ALA A 317 7.36 -29.75 -29.43
C ALA A 317 8.58 -29.60 -28.49
N ALA A 318 8.33 -29.49 -27.18
CA ALA A 318 9.37 -29.37 -26.17
C ALA A 318 9.82 -30.73 -25.59
N GLY A 319 9.14 -31.84 -25.95
CA GLY A 319 9.39 -33.15 -25.35
C GLY A 319 9.15 -33.18 -23.83
N MET A 320 8.16 -32.44 -23.33
CA MET A 320 7.91 -32.30 -21.89
C MET A 320 6.44 -32.43 -21.53
N THR A 321 6.17 -32.84 -20.29
CA THR A 321 4.86 -32.72 -19.65
C THR A 321 4.99 -31.85 -18.42
N ILE A 322 4.09 -30.88 -18.30
CA ILE A 322 4.03 -29.95 -17.16
C ILE A 322 2.78 -30.23 -16.36
N VAL A 323 2.93 -30.32 -15.04
CA VAL A 323 1.84 -30.52 -14.10
C VAL A 323 1.85 -29.38 -13.08
N LYS A 324 0.70 -28.75 -12.89
CA LYS A 324 0.47 -27.80 -11.80
C LYS A 324 -0.61 -28.34 -10.87
N ARG A 325 -0.23 -28.61 -9.64
CA ARG A 325 -1.17 -29.04 -8.59
C ARG A 325 -1.36 -27.91 -7.60
N TYR A 326 -2.63 -27.56 -7.38
CA TYR A 326 -3.03 -26.63 -6.33
C TYR A 326 -3.74 -27.37 -5.23
N ARG A 327 -3.37 -27.11 -3.97
CA ARG A 327 -4.04 -27.66 -2.79
C ARG A 327 -4.36 -26.55 -1.80
N LEU A 328 -5.63 -26.38 -1.50
CA LEU A 328 -6.13 -25.41 -0.54
C LEU A 328 -6.02 -25.96 0.89
N ALA A 329 -5.50 -25.17 1.82
CA ALA A 329 -5.42 -25.61 3.21
C ALA A 329 -6.79 -25.66 3.89
N GLU A 330 -7.00 -26.73 4.65
CA GLU A 330 -8.16 -26.90 5.52
C GLU A 330 -7.82 -26.44 6.96
N VAL A 331 -8.63 -25.53 7.51
CA VAL A 331 -8.57 -25.11 8.90
C VAL A 331 -9.36 -26.10 9.76
N LYS A 332 -8.63 -27.01 10.41
CA LYS A 332 -9.23 -27.95 11.37
C LYS A 332 -9.51 -27.23 12.68
N ARG A 333 -10.78 -27.22 13.11
CA ARG A 333 -11.16 -26.68 14.43
C ARG A 333 -10.45 -27.51 15.52
N PRO A 334 -9.72 -26.88 16.46
CA PRO A 334 -9.05 -27.60 17.54
C PRO A 334 -10.07 -28.40 18.35
N LYS A 335 -9.77 -29.65 18.71
CA LYS A 335 -10.61 -30.40 19.64
C LYS A 335 -10.38 -29.86 21.06
N ALA A 336 -11.38 -30.02 21.94
CA ALA A 336 -11.23 -29.62 23.33
C ALA A 336 -10.04 -30.37 23.97
N GLY A 337 -8.98 -29.65 24.32
CA GLY A 337 -7.76 -30.20 24.91
C GLY A 337 -6.51 -30.15 24.02
N ASP A 338 -6.64 -29.79 22.74
CA ASP A 338 -5.48 -29.53 21.87
C ASP A 338 -4.83 -28.18 22.20
N ASP A 339 -3.51 -28.07 22.02
CA ASP A 339 -2.81 -26.78 22.03
C ASP A 339 -3.39 -25.92 20.90
N ALA A 340 -4.28 -24.99 21.24
CA ALA A 340 -4.89 -24.10 20.26
C ALA A 340 -3.78 -23.32 19.52
N PRO A 341 -3.83 -23.21 18.18
CA PRO A 341 -2.88 -22.41 17.45
C PRO A 341 -2.91 -20.96 17.96
N ALA A 342 -1.75 -20.29 17.92
CA ALA A 342 -1.62 -18.91 18.39
C ALA A 342 -2.57 -17.94 17.65
N ASP A 343 -3.02 -18.32 16.45
CA ASP A 343 -4.06 -17.65 15.69
C ASP A 343 -5.18 -18.67 15.35
N PRO A 344 -6.46 -18.41 15.70
CA PRO A 344 -7.57 -19.34 15.46
C PRO A 344 -7.85 -19.59 13.98
N ASP A 345 -7.30 -18.75 13.10
CA ASP A 345 -7.46 -18.91 11.66
C ASP A 345 -6.44 -19.93 11.09
N GLN A 346 -5.35 -20.30 11.77
CA GLN A 346 -4.28 -21.11 11.16
C GLN A 346 -4.64 -22.60 10.89
N PRO A 347 -4.26 -23.19 9.72
CA PRO A 347 -3.69 -22.56 8.52
C PRO A 347 -4.78 -21.89 7.66
N ALA A 348 -4.96 -20.58 7.84
CA ALA A 348 -5.84 -19.78 6.98
C ALA A 348 -5.01 -19.09 5.93
N TYR A 349 -5.60 -18.99 4.74
CA TYR A 349 -5.07 -18.22 3.63
C TYR A 349 -3.90 -18.88 2.88
N ASP A 350 -3.75 -20.20 3.04
CA ASP A 350 -2.73 -21.03 2.40
C ASP A 350 -3.28 -21.71 1.14
N LEU A 351 -2.60 -21.49 0.01
CA LEU A 351 -2.75 -22.24 -1.22
C LEU A 351 -1.40 -22.84 -1.61
N MET A 352 -1.26 -24.16 -1.55
CA MET A 352 -0.05 -24.83 -2.01
C MET A 352 -0.08 -24.92 -3.54
N LEU A 353 1.01 -24.52 -4.19
CA LEU A 353 1.25 -24.67 -5.62
C LEU A 353 2.48 -25.55 -5.82
N GLU A 354 2.28 -26.72 -6.41
CA GLU A 354 3.35 -27.61 -6.88
C GLU A 354 3.46 -27.48 -8.41
N VAL A 355 4.68 -27.26 -8.89
CA VAL A 355 5.02 -27.26 -10.32
C VAL A 355 5.95 -28.44 -10.58
N THR A 356 5.53 -29.35 -11.45
CA THR A 356 6.31 -30.51 -11.86
C THR A 356 6.58 -30.48 -13.36
N ILE A 357 7.84 -30.61 -13.74
CA ILE A 357 8.30 -30.72 -15.12
C ILE A 357 8.82 -32.14 -15.32
N ARG A 358 8.24 -32.88 -16.26
CA ARG A 358 8.70 -34.21 -16.67
C ARG A 358 9.33 -34.15 -18.05
N ASN A 359 10.50 -34.73 -18.19
CA ASN A 359 11.15 -34.93 -19.48
C ASN A 359 10.56 -36.16 -20.18
N ASP A 360 9.80 -35.96 -21.25
CA ASP A 360 9.24 -37.02 -22.08
C ASP A 360 10.12 -37.39 -23.29
N ALA A 361 11.24 -36.70 -23.48
CA ALA A 361 12.20 -37.01 -24.54
C ALA A 361 13.10 -38.19 -24.16
N ASP A 362 13.67 -38.85 -25.17
CA ASP A 362 14.54 -40.02 -24.99
C ASP A 362 15.93 -39.70 -24.41
N GLY A 363 16.29 -38.42 -24.28
CA GLY A 363 17.62 -37.95 -23.88
C GLY A 363 17.60 -36.99 -22.69
N GLU A 364 18.79 -36.66 -22.17
CA GLU A 364 18.93 -35.61 -21.15
C GLU A 364 18.57 -34.24 -21.75
N VAL A 365 17.69 -33.50 -21.08
CA VAL A 365 17.27 -32.15 -21.48
C VAL A 365 17.54 -31.18 -20.33
N GLN A 366 18.22 -30.08 -20.63
CA GLN A 366 18.33 -28.96 -19.70
C GLN A 366 17.10 -28.08 -19.80
N THR A 367 16.50 -27.71 -18.67
CA THR A 367 15.31 -26.86 -18.65
C THR A 367 15.31 -25.86 -17.51
N ALA A 368 14.66 -24.73 -17.74
CA ALA A 368 14.39 -23.68 -16.77
C ALA A 368 12.99 -23.13 -17.03
N TYR A 369 12.39 -22.51 -16.03
CA TYR A 369 11.04 -21.96 -16.12
C TYR A 369 10.95 -20.56 -15.49
N GLN A 370 9.93 -19.83 -15.91
CA GLN A 370 9.50 -18.59 -15.26
C GLN A 370 8.11 -18.81 -14.66
N LEU A 371 7.92 -18.42 -13.41
CA LEU A 371 6.63 -18.47 -12.72
C LEU A 371 6.24 -17.05 -12.30
N ASP A 372 5.16 -16.53 -12.87
CA ASP A 372 4.56 -15.30 -12.40
C ASP A 372 3.89 -15.53 -11.05
N GLY A 373 3.80 -14.47 -10.26
CA GLY A 373 3.12 -14.47 -8.98
C GLY A 373 1.69 -13.95 -9.08
N PRO A 374 1.17 -13.38 -7.99
CA PRO A 374 -0.17 -12.85 -7.94
C PRO A 374 -0.28 -11.51 -8.68
N ASN A 375 -1.46 -11.22 -9.22
CA ASN A 375 -1.82 -9.92 -9.76
C ASN A 375 -3.25 -9.54 -9.34
N GLY A 376 -3.67 -8.31 -9.64
CA GLY A 376 -5.05 -7.90 -9.42
C GLY A 376 -5.43 -7.71 -7.94
N LEU A 377 -4.43 -7.49 -7.07
CA LEU A 377 -4.66 -7.23 -5.65
C LEU A 377 -5.57 -5.99 -5.46
N PRO A 378 -6.39 -5.96 -4.40
CA PRO A 378 -7.26 -4.84 -4.10
C PRO A 378 -6.45 -3.58 -3.83
N ILE A 379 -6.87 -2.48 -4.46
CA ILE A 379 -6.43 -1.15 -4.07
C ILE A 379 -7.45 -0.55 -3.11
N GLU A 380 -6.95 0.07 -2.04
CA GLU A 380 -7.82 0.84 -1.15
C GLU A 380 -8.33 2.10 -1.87
N GLY A 381 -9.04 3.01 -1.20
CA GLY A 381 -9.61 4.16 -1.91
C GLY A 381 -8.56 5.05 -2.59
N TRP A 382 -8.63 5.13 -3.91
CA TRP A 382 -7.66 5.80 -4.80
C TRP A 382 -7.26 7.22 -4.38
N TRP A 383 -8.17 7.98 -3.77
CA TRP A 383 -7.96 9.38 -3.41
C TRP A 383 -7.27 9.60 -2.04
N TYR A 384 -7.17 8.56 -1.20
CA TYR A 384 -6.59 8.62 0.16
C TYR A 384 -5.60 7.51 0.50
N ALA A 385 -5.55 6.43 -0.27
CA ALA A 385 -4.68 5.29 0.00
C ALA A 385 -3.21 5.71 -0.03
N ILE A 386 -2.46 5.35 1.02
CA ILE A 386 -1.05 5.68 1.17
C ILE A 386 -0.36 4.46 1.79
N LYS A 387 0.73 4.00 1.15
CA LYS A 387 1.66 3.03 1.72
C LYS A 387 2.91 3.71 2.27
N VAL A 388 3.61 2.97 3.12
CA VAL A 388 4.88 3.36 3.71
C VAL A 388 5.86 2.24 3.43
N SER A 389 7.06 2.59 2.98
CA SER A 389 8.15 1.63 2.80
C SER A 389 9.42 2.07 3.51
N ARG A 390 10.32 1.11 3.66
CA ARG A 390 11.69 1.33 4.15
C ARG A 390 12.57 2.02 3.12
N SER A 391 12.35 1.77 1.82
CA SER A 391 13.16 2.22 0.69
C SER A 391 12.74 3.56 0.08
N GLY A 392 11.59 4.12 0.49
CA GLY A 392 10.99 5.31 -0.12
C GLY A 392 10.37 5.03 -1.49
N GLY A 393 9.39 5.84 -1.91
CA GLY A 393 8.67 5.66 -3.18
C GLY A 393 7.84 4.38 -3.24
N THR A 394 6.57 4.45 -2.81
CA THR A 394 5.61 3.33 -2.84
C THR A 394 4.48 3.61 -3.83
N GLY A 395 3.97 2.58 -4.49
CA GLY A 395 2.64 2.58 -5.08
C GLY A 395 1.62 1.96 -4.14
N LEU A 396 0.48 1.55 -4.71
CA LEU A 396 -0.57 0.84 -3.96
C LEU A 396 -0.45 -0.69 -4.05
N ARG A 397 0.33 -1.19 -5.02
CA ARG A 397 0.64 -2.61 -5.25
C ARG A 397 2.11 -2.75 -5.56
N ASP A 398 2.92 -2.86 -4.51
CA ASP A 398 4.37 -2.94 -4.68
C ASP A 398 4.79 -4.39 -4.86
N MET A 399 5.72 -4.63 -5.78
CA MET A 399 6.43 -5.90 -5.82
C MET A 399 7.39 -5.96 -4.63
N ILE A 400 7.44 -7.12 -3.97
CA ILE A 400 8.23 -7.36 -2.76
C ILE A 400 8.99 -8.67 -2.86
N GLY A 401 10.15 -8.76 -2.21
CA GLY A 401 10.95 -9.97 -2.16
C GLY A 401 11.94 -9.96 -1.00
N CYS A 402 12.27 -11.15 -0.49
CA CYS A 402 13.26 -11.31 0.55
C CYS A 402 14.12 -12.54 0.25
N TYR A 403 15.44 -12.36 0.32
CA TYR A 403 16.41 -13.44 0.26
C TYR A 403 16.96 -13.73 1.67
N PHE A 404 17.47 -14.93 1.91
CA PHE A 404 18.02 -15.29 3.21
C PHE A 404 19.32 -14.55 3.58
N ASP A 405 20.05 -14.04 2.58
CA ASP A 405 21.24 -13.21 2.76
C ASP A 405 20.90 -11.71 2.87
N SER A 406 19.65 -11.31 2.59
CA SER A 406 19.25 -9.91 2.67
C SER A 406 19.04 -9.46 4.13
N LYS A 407 19.35 -8.19 4.41
CA LYS A 407 19.12 -7.62 5.75
C LYS A 407 17.66 -7.25 6.00
N ALA A 408 16.92 -6.99 4.94
CA ALA A 408 15.53 -6.59 4.95
C ALA A 408 14.88 -6.95 3.60
N PRO A 409 13.55 -6.99 3.53
CA PRO A 409 12.85 -7.14 2.26
C PRO A 409 13.16 -6.00 1.30
N GLN A 410 13.27 -6.35 0.03
CA GLN A 410 13.33 -5.44 -1.10
C GLN A 410 11.91 -5.11 -1.58
N MET A 411 11.74 -3.92 -2.15
CA MET A 411 10.44 -3.43 -2.63
C MET A 411 10.63 -2.51 -3.85
N ILE A 412 9.79 -2.71 -4.86
CA ILE A 412 9.74 -1.86 -6.07
C ILE A 412 8.31 -1.37 -6.28
N ALA A 413 8.19 -0.06 -6.50
CA ALA A 413 6.90 0.56 -6.81
C ALA A 413 6.40 0.17 -8.21
N PRO A 414 5.09 -0.05 -8.38
CA PRO A 414 4.50 -0.44 -9.66
C PRO A 414 4.78 0.57 -10.77
N GLY A 415 4.87 1.86 -10.44
CA GLY A 415 5.20 2.90 -11.40
C GLY A 415 6.60 2.78 -12.01
N LYS A 416 7.58 2.26 -11.26
CA LYS A 416 8.93 1.98 -11.79
C LYS A 416 8.94 0.76 -12.71
N ILE A 417 8.16 -0.26 -12.36
CA ILE A 417 8.00 -1.46 -13.18
C ILE A 417 7.34 -1.08 -14.50
N ALA A 418 6.24 -0.32 -14.45
CA ALA A 418 5.50 0.10 -15.62
C ALA A 418 6.26 1.11 -16.49
N SER A 419 7.19 1.90 -15.94
CA SER A 419 8.05 2.79 -16.73
C SER A 419 9.22 2.08 -17.41
N GLY A 420 9.58 0.89 -16.93
CA GLY A 420 10.78 0.14 -17.35
C GLY A 420 12.04 0.49 -16.55
N ASP A 421 11.92 1.25 -15.46
CA ASP A 421 13.05 1.67 -14.62
C ASP A 421 13.27 0.74 -13.40
N ALA A 422 12.66 -0.45 -13.42
CA ALA A 422 12.77 -1.43 -12.34
C ALA A 422 13.92 -2.39 -12.59
N GLU A 423 14.77 -2.57 -11.58
CA GLU A 423 15.82 -3.58 -11.57
C GLU A 423 15.27 -4.89 -10.99
N ALA A 424 15.80 -6.03 -11.44
CA ALA A 424 15.49 -7.32 -10.84
C ALA A 424 16.00 -7.40 -9.40
N PHE A 425 15.30 -8.15 -8.56
CA PHE A 425 15.80 -8.54 -7.25
C PHE A 425 16.77 -9.70 -7.41
N GLU A 426 18.03 -9.45 -7.08
CA GLU A 426 19.10 -10.44 -7.02
C GLU A 426 19.53 -10.71 -5.57
N GLY A 427 19.93 -11.95 -5.31
CA GLY A 427 20.38 -12.41 -4.00
C GLY A 427 20.74 -13.90 -4.04
N GLY A 428 21.05 -14.49 -2.89
CA GLY A 428 21.29 -15.93 -2.78
C GLY A 428 19.98 -16.73 -2.87
N SER A 429 19.65 -17.48 -1.83
CA SER A 429 18.42 -18.25 -1.80
C SER A 429 17.21 -17.37 -1.44
N LEU A 430 16.18 -17.39 -2.30
CA LEU A 430 14.92 -16.68 -2.06
C LEU A 430 14.16 -17.30 -0.88
N ALA A 431 13.73 -16.46 0.07
CA ALA A 431 12.85 -16.82 1.17
C ALA A 431 11.37 -16.64 0.80
N TRP A 432 11.02 -15.54 0.13
CA TRP A 432 9.69 -15.31 -0.44
C TRP A 432 9.69 -14.12 -1.41
N ALA A 433 8.69 -14.08 -2.30
CA ALA A 433 8.39 -12.91 -3.13
C ALA A 433 6.89 -12.80 -3.40
N GLY A 434 6.42 -11.62 -3.78
CA GLY A 434 5.00 -11.40 -3.98
C GLY A 434 4.63 -9.98 -4.37
N VAL A 435 3.34 -9.68 -4.21
CA VAL A 435 2.78 -8.33 -4.36
C VAL A 435 2.12 -7.91 -3.04
N ASP A 436 2.41 -6.68 -2.62
CA ASP A 436 1.96 -6.11 -1.36
C ASP A 436 1.02 -4.92 -1.60
N ALA A 437 -0.23 -5.04 -1.14
CA ALA A 437 -1.20 -3.96 -1.08
C ALA A 437 -1.18 -3.28 0.30
N GLN A 438 -2.09 -2.34 0.58
CA GLN A 438 -2.06 -1.60 1.85
C GLN A 438 -2.31 -2.51 3.07
N TYR A 439 -3.34 -3.36 3.03
CA TYR A 439 -3.70 -4.23 4.15
C TYR A 439 -3.62 -5.74 3.85
N PHE A 440 -3.41 -6.11 2.59
CA PHE A 440 -3.34 -7.50 2.13
C PHE A 440 -2.06 -7.71 1.35
N SER A 441 -1.56 -8.94 1.35
CA SER A 441 -0.41 -9.34 0.56
C SER A 441 -0.65 -10.73 0.01
N VAL A 442 -0.10 -10.99 -1.16
CA VAL A 442 -0.02 -12.35 -1.70
C VAL A 442 1.44 -12.66 -1.97
N CYS A 443 1.95 -13.75 -1.39
CA CYS A 443 3.37 -14.10 -1.43
C CYS A 443 3.58 -15.59 -1.70
N LEU A 444 4.54 -15.91 -2.57
CA LEU A 444 5.04 -17.26 -2.79
C LEU A 444 6.23 -17.51 -1.87
N ILE A 445 6.18 -18.61 -1.13
CA ILE A 445 7.22 -19.08 -0.22
C ILE A 445 7.72 -20.43 -0.74
N PRO A 446 8.92 -20.51 -1.33
CA PRO A 446 9.52 -21.78 -1.74
C PRO A 446 9.63 -22.73 -0.54
N GLN A 447 9.07 -23.93 -0.63
CA GLN A 447 9.08 -24.94 0.43
C GLN A 447 10.39 -25.73 0.44
N LYS A 448 11.47 -25.03 0.76
CA LYS A 448 12.81 -25.60 0.88
C LYS A 448 13.08 -26.08 2.30
N THR A 449 13.79 -27.19 2.44
CA THR A 449 14.29 -27.67 3.73
C THR A 449 15.59 -26.97 4.13
N ASP A 450 16.44 -26.62 3.16
CA ASP A 450 17.72 -25.95 3.36
C ASP A 450 17.64 -24.48 2.89
N PRO A 451 17.81 -23.49 3.79
CA PRO A 451 17.86 -22.07 3.43
C PRO A 451 18.94 -21.73 2.41
N GLU A 452 20.04 -22.48 2.32
CA GLU A 452 21.12 -22.22 1.37
C GLU A 452 20.80 -22.72 -0.04
N GLN A 453 19.79 -23.59 -0.18
CA GLN A 453 19.42 -24.17 -1.47
C GLN A 453 18.78 -23.12 -2.39
N GLN A 454 19.51 -22.76 -3.44
CA GLN A 454 19.02 -21.83 -4.45
C GLN A 454 18.23 -22.59 -5.54
N TRP A 455 16.95 -22.23 -5.69
CA TRP A 455 16.07 -22.72 -6.76
C TRP A 455 15.91 -21.70 -7.90
N LEU A 456 16.10 -20.42 -7.56
CA LEU A 456 15.72 -19.27 -8.36
C LEU A 456 16.94 -18.36 -8.53
N ASP A 457 17.13 -17.86 -9.74
CA ASP A 457 18.21 -16.95 -10.10
C ASP A 457 17.89 -15.54 -9.61
N ARG A 458 16.70 -15.03 -9.98
CA ARG A 458 16.26 -13.67 -9.65
C ARG A 458 14.74 -13.57 -9.62
N VAL A 459 14.24 -12.44 -9.11
CA VAL A 459 12.83 -12.06 -9.19
C VAL A 459 12.67 -10.75 -9.95
N GLU A 460 11.85 -10.75 -10.99
CA GLU A 460 11.62 -9.59 -11.87
C GLU A 460 10.23 -9.00 -11.68
N GLY A 461 10.11 -7.69 -11.86
CA GLY A 461 8.82 -7.00 -11.89
C GLY A 461 8.26 -7.00 -13.30
N VAL A 462 7.00 -7.41 -13.44
CA VAL A 462 6.29 -7.39 -14.73
C VAL A 462 5.07 -6.50 -14.60
N ALA A 463 4.98 -5.48 -15.46
CA ALA A 463 3.78 -4.67 -15.58
C ALA A 463 2.75 -5.39 -16.44
N LEU A 464 1.52 -5.46 -15.94
CA LEU A 464 0.37 -6.05 -16.61
C LEU A 464 -0.65 -4.98 -17.02
N SER A 465 -0.29 -3.71 -16.84
CA SER A 465 -1.08 -2.56 -17.28
C SER A 465 -0.32 -1.79 -18.36
N PRO A 466 -1.03 -1.03 -19.21
CA PRO A 466 -0.40 -0.16 -20.19
C PRO A 466 0.60 0.81 -19.55
N LYS A 467 1.62 1.20 -20.32
CA LYS A 467 2.66 2.13 -19.85
C LYS A 467 2.00 3.45 -19.41
N PRO A 468 2.19 3.89 -18.16
CA PRO A 468 1.56 5.12 -17.68
C PRO A 468 2.12 6.33 -18.42
N LYS A 469 1.28 7.35 -18.61
CA LYS A 469 1.75 8.64 -19.13
C LYS A 469 2.75 9.26 -18.16
N ALA A 470 3.79 9.91 -18.67
CA ALA A 470 4.81 10.53 -17.84
C ALA A 470 4.18 11.53 -16.85
N ARG A 471 4.47 11.35 -15.54
CA ARG A 471 3.94 12.14 -14.41
C ARG A 471 2.45 11.94 -14.06
N SER A 472 1.80 10.82 -14.45
CA SER A 472 0.41 10.52 -14.03
C SER A 472 0.32 9.70 -12.72
N ALA A 473 -0.79 9.81 -11.99
CA ALA A 473 -1.06 8.89 -10.87
C ALA A 473 -1.34 7.45 -11.31
N GLU A 474 -1.55 7.19 -12.61
CA GLU A 474 -1.79 5.84 -13.16
C GLU A 474 -0.66 4.88 -12.82
N GLY A 475 0.59 5.37 -12.76
CA GLY A 475 1.74 4.57 -12.33
C GLY A 475 1.63 4.07 -10.88
N LYS A 476 0.88 4.75 -10.00
CA LYS A 476 0.62 4.26 -8.63
C LYS A 476 -0.39 3.12 -8.60
N TYR A 477 -1.26 3.06 -9.61
CA TYR A 477 -2.32 2.07 -9.77
C TYR A 477 -1.95 0.96 -10.76
N ALA A 478 -0.76 0.96 -11.36
CA ALA A 478 -0.42 -0.08 -12.33
C ALA A 478 -0.54 -1.49 -11.70
N ASN A 479 -1.15 -2.41 -12.45
CA ASN A 479 -1.19 -3.82 -12.09
C ASN A 479 0.18 -4.43 -12.40
N VAL A 480 0.72 -5.16 -11.43
CA VAL A 480 2.05 -5.76 -11.53
C VAL A 480 2.03 -7.16 -10.94
N THR A 481 2.97 -7.98 -11.37
CA THR A 481 3.27 -9.28 -10.77
C THR A 481 4.79 -9.41 -10.53
N CYS A 482 5.16 -10.33 -9.65
CA CYS A 482 6.55 -10.76 -9.50
C CYS A 482 6.79 -12.02 -10.33
N ARG A 483 7.87 -12.06 -11.12
CA ARG A 483 8.26 -13.22 -11.91
C ARG A 483 9.47 -13.89 -11.29
N LEU A 484 9.32 -15.14 -10.88
CA LEU A 484 10.39 -15.99 -10.38
C LEU A 484 11.06 -16.68 -11.57
N LYS A 485 12.36 -16.45 -11.81
CA LYS A 485 13.15 -17.19 -12.81
C LYS A 485 13.92 -18.31 -12.13
N SER A 486 13.72 -19.56 -12.55
CA SER A 486 14.42 -20.71 -11.97
C SER A 486 15.84 -20.88 -12.51
N LEU A 487 16.71 -21.50 -11.71
CA LEU A 487 18.01 -21.95 -12.19
C LEU A 487 17.82 -23.15 -13.15
N PRO A 488 18.59 -23.23 -14.24
CA PRO A 488 18.54 -24.37 -15.15
C PRO A 488 18.84 -25.69 -14.44
N LYS A 489 18.03 -26.72 -14.74
CA LYS A 489 18.21 -28.08 -14.25
C LYS A 489 18.30 -29.06 -15.42
N LYS A 490 19.23 -30.01 -15.34
CA LYS A 490 19.31 -31.14 -16.27
C LYS A 490 18.38 -32.25 -15.79
N LEU A 491 17.57 -32.79 -16.70
CA LEU A 491 16.64 -33.88 -16.45
C LEU A 491 16.97 -35.06 -17.37
N ALA A 492 17.20 -36.23 -16.81
CA ALA A 492 17.29 -37.47 -17.57
C ALA A 492 15.94 -37.82 -18.24
N ALA A 493 15.95 -38.73 -19.21
CA ALA A 493 14.73 -39.21 -19.85
C ALA A 493 13.77 -39.81 -18.79
N GLY A 494 12.52 -39.33 -18.78
CA GLY A 494 11.52 -39.71 -17.79
C GLY A 494 11.71 -39.12 -16.39
N GLU A 495 12.75 -38.32 -16.14
CA GLU A 495 12.96 -37.68 -14.84
C GLU A 495 11.91 -36.58 -14.60
N GLU A 496 11.45 -36.50 -13.35
CA GLU A 496 10.55 -35.44 -12.87
C GLU A 496 11.30 -34.45 -11.97
N TRP A 497 11.00 -33.17 -12.17
CA TRP A 497 11.45 -32.07 -11.33
C TRP A 497 10.25 -31.34 -10.74
N SER A 498 10.00 -31.57 -9.45
CA SER A 498 8.94 -30.90 -8.70
C SER A 498 9.52 -29.81 -7.78
N GLN A 499 8.81 -28.68 -7.72
CA GLN A 499 9.05 -27.59 -6.78
C GLN A 499 7.73 -27.10 -6.19
N GLU A 500 7.70 -26.99 -4.86
CA GLU A 500 6.50 -26.60 -4.11
C GLU A 500 6.64 -25.19 -3.54
N TYR A 501 5.56 -24.42 -3.68
CA TYR A 501 5.41 -23.05 -3.21
C TYR A 501 4.18 -22.97 -2.31
N GLN A 502 4.36 -22.48 -1.08
CA GLN A 502 3.24 -22.07 -0.25
C GLN A 502 2.85 -20.65 -0.64
N VAL A 503 1.63 -20.46 -1.12
CA VAL A 503 1.07 -19.15 -1.42
C VAL A 503 0.26 -18.67 -0.22
N PHE A 504 0.77 -17.64 0.45
CA PHE A 504 -0.02 -16.86 1.41
C PHE A 504 -0.86 -15.85 0.64
N ALA A 505 -2.17 -15.82 0.83
CA ALA A 505 -3.07 -14.84 0.20
C ALA A 505 -4.06 -14.23 1.22
N GLY A 506 -3.58 -13.30 2.04
CA GLY A 506 -4.34 -12.90 3.23
C GLY A 506 -4.02 -11.52 3.83
N PRO A 507 -4.62 -11.21 4.99
CA PRO A 507 -4.48 -9.93 5.68
C PRO A 507 -3.12 -9.80 6.38
N LYS A 508 -2.60 -8.57 6.45
CA LYS A 508 -1.36 -8.25 7.15
C LYS A 508 -1.50 -8.17 8.68
N ARG A 509 -1.97 -9.25 9.30
CA ARG A 509 -2.02 -9.41 10.76
C ARG A 509 -0.65 -9.88 11.27
N PRO A 510 0.05 -9.13 12.15
CA PRO A 510 1.37 -9.55 12.63
C PRO A 510 1.42 -10.94 13.25
N ALA A 511 0.40 -11.32 14.04
CA ALA A 511 0.31 -12.64 14.65
C ALA A 511 0.17 -13.78 13.62
N LEU A 512 -0.61 -13.55 12.56
CA LEU A 512 -0.78 -14.49 11.44
C LEU A 512 0.51 -14.61 10.64
N LEU A 513 1.09 -13.48 10.22
CA LEU A 513 2.29 -13.43 9.38
C LEU A 513 3.54 -14.00 10.07
N ALA A 514 3.62 -13.92 11.41
CA ALA A 514 4.71 -14.50 12.18
C ALA A 514 4.77 -16.03 12.11
N ASN A 515 3.70 -16.69 11.67
CA ASN A 515 3.63 -18.14 11.49
C ASN A 515 4.20 -18.60 10.14
N TYR A 516 4.38 -17.69 9.19
CA TYR A 516 4.95 -17.97 7.89
C TYR A 516 6.46 -17.81 7.97
N VAL A 517 7.15 -18.92 8.24
CA VAL A 517 8.57 -18.95 8.57
C VAL A 517 9.34 -19.78 7.53
N PRO A 518 9.79 -19.18 6.41
CA PRO A 518 10.51 -19.88 5.35
C PRO A 518 11.74 -20.60 5.90
N ALA A 519 11.83 -21.91 5.62
CA ALA A 519 12.90 -22.79 6.07
C ALA A 519 13.26 -22.64 7.58
N GLY A 520 12.26 -22.35 8.43
CA GLY A 520 12.44 -22.18 9.88
C GLY A 520 13.11 -20.86 10.33
N SER A 521 13.45 -19.96 9.41
CA SER A 521 14.07 -18.68 9.71
C SER A 521 13.06 -17.59 10.13
N LYS A 522 12.84 -17.42 11.44
CA LYS A 522 11.95 -16.37 12.00
C LYS A 522 12.29 -14.95 11.53
N ARG A 523 13.58 -14.69 11.27
CA ARG A 523 14.07 -13.40 10.77
C ARG A 523 13.50 -13.03 9.40
N HIS A 524 13.22 -14.02 8.56
CA HIS A 524 12.71 -13.83 7.21
C HIS A 524 11.23 -14.22 7.12
N SER A 525 10.53 -14.22 8.25
CA SER A 525 9.08 -14.45 8.26
C SER A 525 8.32 -13.31 7.60
N LEU A 526 7.08 -13.56 7.20
CA LEU A 526 6.25 -12.54 6.55
C LEU A 526 5.90 -11.36 7.47
N VAL A 527 6.18 -11.43 8.79
CA VAL A 527 5.96 -10.28 9.70
C VAL A 527 6.73 -9.03 9.25
N GLU A 528 7.84 -9.21 8.52
CA GLU A 528 8.64 -8.12 7.95
C GLU A 528 7.88 -7.27 6.92
N LEU A 529 6.75 -7.76 6.39
CA LEU A 529 5.83 -7.00 5.53
C LEU A 529 5.16 -5.83 6.26
N VAL A 530 5.07 -5.90 7.59
CA VAL A 530 4.46 -4.84 8.40
C VAL A 530 5.51 -3.84 8.80
N TYR A 531 5.40 -2.61 8.27
CA TYR A 531 6.33 -1.52 8.57
C TYR A 531 5.62 -0.28 9.10
N TYR A 532 5.87 0.03 10.38
CA TYR A 532 5.29 1.18 11.09
C TYR A 532 6.13 2.46 11.00
N GLY A 533 7.22 2.49 10.22
CA GLY A 533 8.11 3.64 10.12
C GLY A 533 9.10 3.77 11.29
N TRP A 534 9.72 4.95 11.40
CA TRP A 534 10.83 5.22 12.33
C TRP A 534 10.46 5.09 13.82
N PHE A 535 9.18 5.30 14.16
CA PHE A 535 8.65 5.19 15.51
C PHE A 535 7.86 3.88 15.74
N GLY A 536 8.21 2.81 15.01
CA GLY A 536 7.48 1.55 15.06
C GLY A 536 7.37 0.92 16.45
N ALA A 537 8.38 1.05 17.31
CA ALA A 537 8.31 0.58 18.69
C ALA A 537 7.18 1.28 19.50
N ILE A 538 7.01 2.59 19.30
CA ILE A 538 5.93 3.36 19.94
C ILE A 538 4.58 2.96 19.34
N ALA A 539 4.51 2.80 18.01
CA ALA A 539 3.30 2.35 17.33
C ALA A 539 2.81 0.99 17.88
N ASN A 540 3.71 0.02 18.03
CA ASN A 540 3.40 -1.30 18.58
C ASN A 540 2.81 -1.22 20.00
N VAL A 541 3.42 -0.41 20.88
CA VAL A 541 2.90 -0.23 22.25
C VAL A 541 1.52 0.43 22.23
N MET A 542 1.33 1.46 21.41
CA MET A 542 0.05 2.15 21.31
C MET A 542 -1.05 1.25 20.75
N LEU A 543 -0.75 0.44 19.73
CA LEU A 543 -1.68 -0.54 19.16
C LEU A 543 -2.02 -1.64 20.16
N ALA A 544 -1.05 -2.15 20.93
CA ALA A 544 -1.32 -3.14 21.97
C ALA A 544 -2.31 -2.60 23.02
N VAL A 545 -2.12 -1.36 23.48
CA VAL A 545 -3.05 -0.69 24.41
C VAL A 545 -4.41 -0.41 23.75
N LEU A 546 -4.42 -0.04 22.47
CA LEU A 546 -5.66 0.16 21.72
C LEU A 546 -6.49 -1.13 21.62
N HIS A 547 -5.84 -2.25 21.30
CA HIS A 547 -6.48 -3.57 21.20
C HIS A 547 -6.97 -4.06 22.56
N PHE A 548 -6.24 -3.75 23.63
CA PHE A 548 -6.70 -3.99 25.00
C PHE A 548 -7.99 -3.22 25.31
N PHE A 549 -8.09 -1.93 24.99
CA PHE A 549 -9.33 -1.18 25.19
C PHE A 549 -10.47 -1.66 24.28
N TYR A 550 -10.15 -2.06 23.05
CA TYR A 550 -11.12 -2.68 22.16
C TYR A 550 -11.66 -3.99 22.74
N ALA A 551 -10.82 -4.85 23.33
CA ALA A 551 -11.26 -6.09 23.96
C ALA A 551 -12.25 -5.87 25.12
N ILE A 552 -12.20 -4.71 25.79
CA ILE A 552 -13.11 -4.34 26.88
C ILE A 552 -14.44 -3.78 26.35
N VAL A 553 -14.37 -2.89 25.35
CA VAL A 553 -15.53 -2.07 24.92
C VAL A 553 -16.19 -2.60 23.64
N GLY A 554 -15.47 -3.32 22.79
CA GLY A 554 -15.91 -3.81 21.49
C GLY A 554 -16.02 -2.74 20.40
N ASN A 555 -15.48 -1.53 20.61
CA ASN A 555 -15.56 -0.43 19.65
C ASN A 555 -14.23 0.35 19.58
N TYR A 556 -13.62 0.39 18.38
CA TYR A 556 -12.34 1.05 18.15
C TYR A 556 -12.39 2.57 18.31
N GLY A 557 -13.50 3.22 18.00
CA GLY A 557 -13.69 4.65 18.22
C GLY A 557 -13.58 5.02 19.70
N ILE A 558 -14.28 4.29 20.56
CA ILE A 558 -14.19 4.50 22.02
C ILE A 558 -12.80 4.12 22.53
N ALA A 559 -12.21 3.04 22.03
CA ALA A 559 -10.86 2.62 22.39
C ALA A 559 -9.81 3.71 22.08
N ILE A 560 -9.92 4.40 20.94
CA ILE A 560 -9.06 5.54 20.59
C ILE A 560 -9.23 6.69 21.59
N ILE A 561 -10.47 7.01 21.99
CA ILE A 561 -10.74 8.06 22.99
C ILE A 561 -10.10 7.68 24.34
N MET A 562 -10.25 6.43 24.78
CA MET A 562 -9.64 5.93 26.02
C MET A 562 -8.11 5.97 25.98
N LEU A 563 -7.51 5.52 24.87
CA LEU A 563 -6.06 5.62 24.63
C LEU A 563 -5.61 7.08 24.73
N THR A 564 -6.37 7.99 24.12
CA THR A 564 -6.05 9.42 24.15
C THR A 564 -6.08 9.97 25.57
N VAL A 565 -7.12 9.65 26.35
CA VAL A 565 -7.25 10.06 27.75
C VAL A 565 -6.12 9.49 28.60
N LEU A 566 -5.74 8.23 28.41
CA LEU A 566 -4.62 7.61 29.12
C LEU A 566 -3.31 8.34 28.84
N VAL A 567 -2.95 8.51 27.56
CA VAL A 567 -1.71 9.18 27.16
C VAL A 567 -1.67 10.61 27.66
N ARG A 568 -2.77 11.36 27.51
CA ARG A 568 -2.88 12.74 28.01
C ARG A 568 -2.82 12.82 29.53
N GLY A 569 -3.40 11.85 30.24
CA GLY A 569 -3.29 11.72 31.69
C GLY A 569 -1.85 11.51 32.14
N LEU A 570 -1.09 10.64 31.47
CA LEU A 570 0.33 10.41 31.75
C LEU A 570 1.19 11.66 31.45
N MET A 571 0.83 12.44 30.43
CA MET A 571 1.54 13.68 30.08
C MET A 571 1.14 14.89 30.93
N PHE A 572 0.08 14.80 31.74
CA PHE A 572 -0.44 15.91 32.54
C PHE A 572 0.61 16.61 33.42
N PRO A 573 1.56 15.92 34.10
CA PRO A 573 2.60 16.59 34.89
C PRO A 573 3.50 17.49 34.03
N VAL A 574 3.83 17.03 32.82
CA VAL A 574 4.66 17.77 31.86
C VAL A 574 3.89 18.98 31.32
N SER A 575 2.64 18.77 30.89
CA SER A 575 1.74 19.82 30.40
C SER A 575 1.49 20.91 31.45
N ARG A 576 1.28 20.53 32.71
CA ARG A 576 1.16 21.47 33.83
C ARG A 576 2.45 22.26 34.07
N GLY A 577 3.61 21.63 33.93
CA GLY A 577 4.91 22.30 33.99
C GLY A 577 5.07 23.36 32.88
N GLN A 578 4.71 23.01 31.65
CA GLN A 578 4.70 23.93 30.51
C GLN A 578 3.76 25.11 30.75
N ALA A 579 2.52 24.86 31.20
CA ALA A 579 1.53 25.90 31.47
C ALA A 579 2.02 26.91 32.52
N LYS A 580 2.68 26.44 33.59
CA LYS A 580 3.31 27.30 34.61
C LYS A 580 4.45 28.13 34.04
N SER A 581 5.31 27.53 33.21
CA SER A 581 6.43 28.25 32.57
C SER A 581 5.92 29.36 31.64
N MET A 582 4.87 29.07 30.86
CA MET A 582 4.23 30.04 29.96
C MET A 582 3.57 31.18 30.73
N ALA A 583 2.93 30.89 31.87
CA ALA A 583 2.34 31.92 32.71
C ALA A 583 3.40 32.89 33.28
N LYS A 584 4.52 32.36 33.80
CA LYS A 584 5.66 33.19 34.24
C LYS A 584 6.26 34.01 33.10
N MET A 585 6.35 33.46 31.89
CA MET A 585 6.82 34.20 30.72
C MET A 585 5.89 35.37 30.35
N GLN A 586 4.58 35.22 30.56
CA GLN A 586 3.62 36.31 30.38
C GLN A 586 3.79 37.40 31.44
N GLU A 587 4.11 37.04 32.68
CA GLU A 587 4.43 38.01 33.76
C GLU A 587 5.72 38.80 33.48
N LEU A 588 6.73 38.16 32.89
CA LEU A 588 8.02 38.80 32.55
C LEU A 588 7.98 39.64 31.27
N LYS A 589 6.91 39.54 30.49
CA LYS A 589 6.72 40.25 29.21
C LYS A 589 7.02 41.77 29.27
N PRO A 590 6.54 42.56 30.25
CA PRO A 590 6.88 43.99 30.35
C PRO A 590 8.37 44.24 30.58
N GLU A 591 9.07 43.39 31.34
CA GLU A 591 10.52 43.51 31.55
C GLU A 591 11.29 43.14 30.28
N MET A 592 10.81 42.13 29.56
CA MET A 592 11.37 41.74 28.26
C MET A 592 11.25 42.87 27.23
N ASP A 593 10.11 43.57 27.20
CA ASP A 593 9.89 44.68 26.25
C ASP A 593 10.76 45.90 26.60
N LYS A 594 10.89 46.25 27.89
CA LYS A 594 11.85 47.28 28.36
C LYS A 594 13.28 46.95 27.96
N LEU A 595 13.68 45.70 28.10
CA LEU A 595 15.02 45.25 27.73
C LEU A 595 15.25 45.35 26.22
N LYS A 596 14.23 45.00 25.41
CA LYS A 596 14.31 45.13 23.96
C LYS A 596 14.43 46.57 23.49
N GLU A 597 13.75 47.51 24.15
CA GLU A 597 13.87 48.94 23.88
C GLU A 597 15.23 49.50 24.29
N LYS A 598 15.71 49.14 25.50
CA LYS A 598 16.99 49.62 26.04
C LYS A 598 18.20 49.23 25.18
N TYR A 599 18.17 48.04 24.56
CA TYR A 599 19.27 47.53 23.73
C TYR A 599 18.91 47.50 22.23
N LYS A 600 17.98 48.35 21.79
CA LYS A 600 17.59 48.47 20.37
C LYS A 600 18.80 48.87 19.52
N GLY A 601 19.30 47.93 18.72
CA GLY A 601 20.48 48.13 17.85
C GLY A 601 21.67 47.19 18.15
N ASP A 602 21.69 46.53 19.31
CA ASP A 602 22.73 45.56 19.70
C ASP A 602 22.08 44.20 19.99
N GLN A 603 21.87 43.40 18.93
CA GLN A 603 21.19 42.10 19.03
C GLN A 603 21.90 41.12 19.95
N GLN A 604 23.24 41.21 20.04
CA GLN A 604 24.03 40.30 20.86
C GLN A 604 23.84 40.59 22.35
N LYS A 605 23.91 41.88 22.76
CA LYS A 605 23.58 42.25 24.16
C LYS A 605 22.11 42.01 24.50
N GLN A 606 21.21 42.24 23.55
CA GLN A 606 19.78 41.95 23.73
C GLN A 606 19.54 40.47 24.02
N ALA A 607 20.19 39.55 23.30
CA ALA A 607 20.09 38.11 23.53
C ALA A 607 20.68 37.69 24.89
N GLN A 608 21.86 38.22 25.26
CA GLN A 608 22.52 37.93 26.53
C GLN A 608 21.69 38.37 27.74
N MET A 609 21.23 39.62 27.73
CA MET A 609 20.42 40.15 28.84
C MET A 609 19.05 39.45 28.93
N MET A 610 18.48 39.01 27.80
CA MET A 610 17.23 38.24 27.79
C MET A 610 17.43 36.87 28.44
N GLN A 611 18.56 36.20 28.15
CA GLN A 611 18.91 34.93 28.78
C GLN A 611 19.18 35.09 30.28
N GLU A 612 19.84 36.19 30.69
CA GLU A 612 20.08 36.48 32.10
C GLU A 612 18.76 36.76 32.85
N LEU A 613 17.83 37.47 32.23
CA LEU A 613 16.49 37.71 32.77
C LEU A 613 15.73 36.39 33.00
N TYR A 614 15.77 35.48 32.02
CA TYR A 614 15.19 34.15 32.15
C TYR A 614 15.86 33.33 33.27
N ARG A 615 17.19 33.39 33.38
CA ARG A 615 17.94 32.69 34.44
C ARG A 615 17.61 33.23 35.84
N LYS A 616 17.52 34.56 35.99
CA LYS A 616 17.17 35.23 37.25
C LYS A 616 15.79 34.83 37.76
N HIS A 617 14.83 34.62 36.86
CA HIS A 617 13.46 34.25 37.20
C HIS A 617 13.16 32.74 37.12
N GLY A 618 14.19 31.92 36.86
CA GLY A 618 14.06 30.46 36.76
C GLY A 618 13.10 30.01 35.66
N VAL A 619 13.00 30.75 34.56
CA VAL A 619 12.15 30.44 33.40
C VAL A 619 12.99 29.76 32.33
N ASN A 620 12.59 28.57 31.88
CA ASN A 620 13.24 27.88 30.78
C ASN A 620 12.49 28.17 29.47
N PRO A 621 13.07 28.89 28.50
CA PRO A 621 12.39 29.20 27.23
C PRO A 621 12.07 27.94 26.40
N LEU A 622 12.84 26.85 26.56
CA LEU A 622 12.61 25.58 25.87
C LEU A 622 11.55 24.70 26.55
N ALA A 623 11.20 24.97 27.82
CA ALA A 623 10.11 24.25 28.48
C ALA A 623 8.75 24.46 27.78
N GLY A 624 8.62 25.53 26.99
CA GLY A 624 7.43 25.81 26.18
C GLY A 624 7.21 24.85 25.00
N CYS A 625 8.27 24.25 24.45
CA CYS A 625 8.18 23.31 23.32
C CYS A 625 8.39 21.84 23.72
N LEU A 626 8.82 21.57 24.95
CA LEU A 626 9.11 20.22 25.46
C LEU A 626 7.97 19.21 25.26
N PRO A 627 6.70 19.49 25.63
CA PRO A 627 5.62 18.54 25.37
C PRO A 627 5.33 18.34 23.88
N MET A 628 5.58 19.33 23.01
CA MET A 628 5.46 19.14 21.55
C MET A 628 6.50 18.12 21.04
N LEU A 629 7.73 18.18 21.55
CA LEU A 629 8.80 17.23 21.19
C LEU A 629 8.50 15.81 21.66
N ILE A 630 7.92 15.64 22.85
CA ILE A 630 7.52 14.32 23.37
C ILE A 630 6.26 13.82 22.63
N GLN A 631 5.35 14.72 22.28
CA GLN A 631 4.10 14.38 21.60
C GLN A 631 4.32 13.97 20.14
N LEU A 632 5.36 14.49 19.47
CA LEU A 632 5.62 14.22 18.06
C LEU A 632 5.89 12.73 17.77
N PRO A 633 6.78 12.02 18.48
CA PRO A 633 6.94 10.57 18.34
C PRO A 633 5.66 9.77 18.59
N VAL A 634 4.90 10.14 19.62
CA VAL A 634 3.61 9.51 19.96
C VAL A 634 2.60 9.71 18.83
N PHE A 635 2.53 10.92 18.29
CA PHE A 635 1.66 11.25 17.17
C PHE A 635 2.04 10.46 15.91
N ILE A 636 3.32 10.44 15.54
CA ILE A 636 3.78 9.72 14.34
C ILE A 636 3.56 8.21 14.51
N GLY A 637 3.85 7.66 15.69
CA GLY A 637 3.60 6.26 16.01
C GLY A 637 2.12 5.89 15.88
N LEU A 638 1.22 6.68 16.48
CA LEU A 638 -0.22 6.45 16.38
C LEU A 638 -0.74 6.62 14.94
N TYR A 639 -0.34 7.68 14.24
CA TYR A 639 -0.72 7.89 12.85
C TYR A 639 -0.36 6.70 11.97
N ARG A 640 0.87 6.19 12.10
CA ARG A 640 1.32 5.02 11.35
C ARG A 640 0.62 3.74 11.78
N GLY A 641 0.41 3.55 13.08
CA GLY A 641 -0.34 2.41 13.61
C GLY A 641 -1.76 2.35 13.04
N LEU A 642 -2.54 3.43 13.19
CA LEU A 642 -3.93 3.48 12.74
C LEU A 642 -4.10 3.37 11.22
N ALA A 643 -3.10 3.78 10.43
CA ALA A 643 -3.16 3.73 8.97
C ALA A 643 -2.76 2.36 8.36
N VAL A 644 -2.05 1.53 9.12
CA VAL A 644 -1.53 0.23 8.66
C VAL A 644 -2.28 -0.93 9.30
N ASP A 645 -2.87 -0.72 10.47
CA ASP A 645 -3.58 -1.76 11.20
C ASP A 645 -4.87 -2.18 10.49
N ILE A 646 -4.89 -3.43 10.02
CA ILE A 646 -6.02 -4.06 9.35
C ILE A 646 -7.28 -4.11 10.22
N GLU A 647 -7.15 -4.11 11.55
CA GLU A 647 -8.29 -4.21 12.45
C GLU A 647 -9.13 -2.93 12.49
N LEU A 648 -8.53 -1.81 12.10
CA LEU A 648 -9.22 -0.53 11.94
C LEU A 648 -9.82 -0.34 10.54
N ARG A 649 -9.40 -1.16 9.57
CA ARG A 649 -9.98 -1.17 8.22
C ARG A 649 -11.45 -1.56 8.34
N GLN A 650 -12.34 -0.70 7.85
CA GLN A 650 -13.80 -0.88 7.91
C GLN A 650 -14.37 -0.99 9.35
N ALA A 651 -13.61 -0.56 10.37
CA ALA A 651 -14.14 -0.44 11.72
C ALA A 651 -15.03 0.81 11.84
N PRO A 652 -16.28 0.70 12.33
CA PRO A 652 -17.17 1.85 12.45
C PRO A 652 -16.92 2.65 13.73
N LEU A 653 -17.18 3.97 13.70
CA LEU A 653 -17.14 4.83 14.88
C LEU A 653 -18.25 4.52 15.89
N PHE A 654 -19.50 4.45 15.44
CA PHE A 654 -20.67 4.23 16.31
C PHE A 654 -21.35 2.88 16.05
N GLY A 655 -21.43 2.45 14.79
CA GLY A 655 -21.99 1.15 14.40
C GLY A 655 -22.18 1.03 12.89
N ASN A 656 -22.46 -0.19 12.41
CA ASN A 656 -22.56 -0.51 10.98
C ASN A 656 -23.76 0.13 10.25
N ALA A 657 -24.74 0.64 10.99
CA ALA A 657 -25.92 1.28 10.41
C ALA A 657 -25.59 2.62 9.73
N ILE A 658 -24.66 3.38 10.31
CA ILE A 658 -24.30 4.73 9.86
C ILE A 658 -23.17 4.62 8.82
N ARG A 659 -23.40 5.14 7.61
CA ARG A 659 -22.39 5.14 6.54
C ARG A 659 -21.22 6.07 6.87
N TRP A 660 -21.53 7.23 7.44
CA TRP A 660 -20.54 8.19 7.88
C TRP A 660 -19.61 7.59 8.94
N CYS A 661 -18.30 7.65 8.69
CA CYS A 661 -17.27 7.10 9.58
C CYS A 661 -17.41 5.59 9.86
N SER A 662 -17.67 4.81 8.81
CA SER A 662 -17.70 3.33 8.85
C SER A 662 -16.32 2.68 8.64
N ASN A 663 -15.27 3.48 8.46
CA ASN A 663 -13.89 3.01 8.30
C ASN A 663 -12.93 3.97 9.03
N LEU A 664 -12.47 3.57 10.21
CA LEU A 664 -11.55 4.38 11.04
C LEU A 664 -10.14 4.52 10.43
N ALA A 665 -9.75 3.61 9.54
CA ALA A 665 -8.46 3.65 8.83
C ALA A 665 -8.50 4.48 7.53
N ALA A 666 -9.69 4.95 7.12
CA ALA A 666 -9.88 5.86 5.99
C ALA A 666 -10.44 7.22 6.44
N PRO A 667 -10.40 8.28 5.60
CA PRO A 667 -11.08 9.53 5.90
C PRO A 667 -12.59 9.33 6.09
N ASP A 668 -13.22 10.22 6.86
CA ASP A 668 -14.67 10.14 7.02
C ASP A 668 -15.39 10.62 5.74
N MET A 669 -16.42 9.90 5.30
CA MET A 669 -17.12 10.17 4.04
C MET A 669 -18.57 10.59 4.32
N LEU A 670 -18.78 11.83 4.76
CA LEU A 670 -20.12 12.29 5.16
C LEU A 670 -21.06 12.43 3.96
N LEU A 671 -20.64 13.19 2.95
CA LEU A 671 -21.45 13.53 1.78
C LEU A 671 -20.63 13.36 0.51
N ASP A 672 -21.16 12.62 -0.46
CA ASP A 672 -20.62 12.58 -1.82
C ASP A 672 -20.93 13.92 -2.51
N TRP A 673 -19.89 14.67 -2.85
CA TRP A 673 -19.99 15.96 -3.54
C TRP A 673 -19.45 15.88 -4.97
N SER A 674 -19.19 14.68 -5.49
CA SER A 674 -18.53 14.51 -6.78
C SER A 674 -19.32 15.11 -7.94
N SER A 675 -20.66 15.14 -7.85
CA SER A 675 -21.54 15.62 -8.92
C SER A 675 -21.57 17.15 -9.10
N TRP A 676 -21.27 17.94 -8.06
CA TRP A 676 -21.35 19.42 -8.11
C TRP A 676 -20.02 20.14 -7.90
N MET A 677 -18.96 19.44 -7.47
CA MET A 677 -17.65 20.02 -7.23
C MET A 677 -16.79 19.89 -8.50
N PRO A 678 -15.93 20.87 -8.80
CA PRO A 678 -15.03 20.77 -9.94
C PRO A 678 -14.18 19.50 -9.91
N SER A 679 -13.94 18.91 -11.08
CA SER A 679 -13.10 17.70 -11.22
C SER A 679 -11.70 17.87 -10.65
N THR A 680 -11.16 19.09 -10.66
CA THR A 680 -9.87 19.43 -10.03
C THR A 680 -9.87 19.25 -8.52
N VAL A 681 -11.03 19.36 -7.86
CA VAL A 681 -11.17 19.12 -6.42
C VAL A 681 -11.44 17.65 -6.12
N THR A 682 -12.31 17.03 -6.91
CA THR A 682 -12.78 15.66 -6.65
C THR A 682 -11.78 14.62 -7.12
N LYS A 683 -11.15 14.84 -8.28
CA LYS A 683 -10.15 13.98 -8.94
C LYS A 683 -8.74 14.57 -8.99
N GLY A 684 -8.52 15.73 -8.37
CA GLY A 684 -7.19 16.33 -8.31
C GLY A 684 -6.18 15.46 -7.58
N GLU A 685 -4.95 15.46 -8.09
CA GLU A 685 -3.83 14.72 -7.50
C GLU A 685 -2.94 15.60 -6.61
N THR A 686 -3.13 16.93 -6.66
CA THR A 686 -2.35 17.86 -5.84
C THR A 686 -2.86 17.86 -4.40
N MET A 687 -1.92 17.87 -3.46
CA MET A 687 -2.18 17.84 -2.01
C MET A 687 -3.19 18.91 -1.54
N LEU A 688 -3.21 20.08 -2.17
CA LEU A 688 -3.98 21.25 -1.70
C LEU A 688 -5.33 21.44 -2.39
N ILE A 689 -5.53 20.88 -3.59
CA ILE A 689 -6.75 21.08 -4.38
C ILE A 689 -7.52 19.78 -4.50
N GLY A 690 -6.82 18.66 -4.70
CA GLY A 690 -7.44 17.34 -4.77
C GLY A 690 -7.85 16.85 -3.39
N LEU A 691 -9.07 17.17 -2.95
CA LEU A 691 -9.61 16.76 -1.65
C LEU A 691 -10.32 15.40 -1.71
N GLY A 692 -10.68 14.93 -2.90
CA GLY A 692 -11.39 13.67 -3.12
C GLY A 692 -12.89 13.87 -3.35
N PRO A 693 -13.64 12.78 -3.61
CA PRO A 693 -15.06 12.83 -3.97
C PRO A 693 -16.01 13.04 -2.78
N TYR A 694 -15.50 13.15 -1.56
CA TYR A 694 -16.32 13.30 -0.36
C TYR A 694 -16.00 14.57 0.44
N LEU A 695 -17.05 15.12 1.05
CA LEU A 695 -16.95 16.11 2.12
C LEU A 695 -16.69 15.40 3.46
N ASN A 696 -15.57 15.71 4.11
CA ASN A 696 -15.11 15.10 5.36
C ASN A 696 -15.33 16.10 6.51
N ILE A 697 -16.09 15.73 7.54
CA ILE A 697 -16.45 16.64 8.65
C ILE A 697 -15.45 16.59 9.81
N LEU A 698 -14.83 15.43 10.09
CA LEU A 698 -13.95 15.29 11.25
C LEU A 698 -12.67 16.12 11.13
N PRO A 699 -12.01 16.24 9.96
CA PRO A 699 -10.91 17.18 9.77
C PRO A 699 -11.34 18.63 9.98
N LEU A 700 -12.55 19.02 9.56
CA LEU A 700 -13.07 20.38 9.76
C LEU A 700 -13.30 20.68 11.25
N VAL A 701 -13.90 19.74 11.99
CA VAL A 701 -14.06 19.85 13.44
C VAL A 701 -12.69 19.94 14.13
N THR A 702 -11.73 19.13 13.71
CA THR A 702 -10.35 19.16 14.22
C THR A 702 -9.71 20.53 13.97
N MET A 703 -9.84 21.08 12.77
CA MET A 703 -9.33 22.41 12.42
C MET A 703 -9.96 23.50 13.28
N VAL A 704 -11.27 23.48 13.47
CA VAL A 704 -11.98 24.43 14.34
C VAL A 704 -11.48 24.31 15.78
N LEU A 705 -11.31 23.09 16.31
CA LEU A 705 -10.78 22.87 17.65
C LEU A 705 -9.35 23.38 17.80
N PHE A 706 -8.48 23.17 16.82
CA PHE A 706 -7.12 23.72 16.84
C PHE A 706 -7.12 25.24 16.83
N LEU A 707 -7.96 25.89 16.02
CA LEU A 707 -8.10 27.35 16.01
C LEU A 707 -8.65 27.88 17.34
N LEU A 708 -9.61 27.17 17.96
CA LEU A 708 -10.12 27.49 19.28
C LEU A 708 -9.06 27.35 20.37
N GLN A 709 -8.31 26.25 20.39
CA GLN A 709 -7.19 26.04 21.31
C GLN A 709 -6.11 27.11 21.15
N GLN A 710 -5.76 27.42 19.90
CA GLN A 710 -4.81 28.47 19.57
C GLN A 710 -5.26 29.82 20.14
N LYS A 711 -6.55 30.16 19.98
CA LYS A 711 -7.15 31.37 20.54
C LYS A 711 -7.15 31.38 22.07
N LEU A 712 -7.36 30.22 22.71
CA LEU A 712 -7.42 30.10 24.17
C LEU A 712 -6.04 30.06 24.85
N PHE A 713 -5.04 29.47 24.20
CA PHE A 713 -3.72 29.21 24.80
C PHE A 713 -2.67 30.27 24.42
N MET A 714 -2.89 31.04 23.36
CA MET A 714 -1.98 32.12 22.99
C MET A 714 -2.27 33.43 23.76
N PRO A 715 -1.23 34.09 24.30
CA PRO A 715 -1.37 35.43 24.86
C PRO A 715 -1.66 36.48 23.77
N PRO A 716 -2.30 37.62 24.12
CA PRO A 716 -2.50 38.72 23.17
C PRO A 716 -1.16 39.27 22.65
N ALA A 717 -1.14 39.66 21.36
CA ALA A 717 0.06 40.20 20.71
C ALA A 717 0.53 41.48 21.42
N ALA A 718 1.83 41.60 21.71
CA ALA A 718 2.40 42.80 22.32
C ALA A 718 2.82 43.89 21.32
N ASN A 719 3.05 43.52 20.06
CA ASN A 719 3.67 44.35 19.04
C ASN A 719 3.25 43.83 17.66
N ASP A 720 3.36 44.65 16.62
CA ASP A 720 2.98 44.29 15.25
C ASP A 720 3.71 43.04 14.73
N GLN A 721 4.95 42.82 15.15
CA GLN A 721 5.71 41.62 14.81
C GLN A 721 5.14 40.36 15.47
N ALA A 722 4.63 40.45 16.71
CA ALA A 722 3.95 39.35 17.38
C ALA A 722 2.57 39.10 16.77
N ALA A 723 1.86 40.15 16.35
CA ALA A 723 0.59 40.04 15.63
C ALA A 723 0.78 39.36 14.26
N MET A 724 1.87 39.67 13.54
CA MET A 724 2.24 39.01 12.30
C MET A 724 2.55 37.52 12.52
N GLN A 725 3.31 37.16 13.57
CA GLN A 725 3.56 35.76 13.94
C GLN A 725 2.26 35.01 14.28
N GLN A 726 1.32 35.64 14.99
CA GLN A 726 0.01 35.04 15.28
C GLN A 726 -0.83 34.84 14.02
N LYS A 727 -0.84 35.79 13.09
CA LYS A 727 -1.51 35.65 11.78
C LYS A 727 -0.89 34.51 10.98
N MET A 728 0.44 34.43 10.91
CA MET A 728 1.16 33.35 10.25
C MET A 728 0.82 31.98 10.85
N MET A 729 0.80 31.87 12.19
CA MET A 729 0.41 30.64 12.87
C MET A 729 -1.06 30.25 12.60
N LYS A 730 -1.98 31.21 12.48
CA LYS A 730 -3.38 30.93 12.09
C LYS A 730 -3.46 30.37 10.67
N TYR A 731 -2.77 30.98 9.71
CA TYR A 731 -2.72 30.47 8.34
C TYR A 731 -2.06 29.10 8.25
N MET A 732 -0.98 28.88 9.01
CA MET A 732 -0.34 27.58 9.11
C MET A 732 -1.28 26.51 9.67
N MET A 733 -2.13 26.85 10.65
CA MET A 733 -3.13 25.92 11.19
C MET A 733 -4.24 25.59 10.19
N VAL A 734 -4.72 26.58 9.42
CA VAL A 734 -5.70 26.33 8.33
C VAL A 734 -5.06 25.45 7.24
N PHE A 735 -3.82 25.75 6.86
CA PHE A 735 -3.04 24.95 5.92
C PHE A 735 -2.85 23.50 6.43
N MET A 736 -2.54 23.32 7.71
CA MET A 736 -2.43 21.99 8.33
C MET A 736 -3.78 21.27 8.36
N GLY A 737 -4.89 21.99 8.57
CA GLY A 737 -6.24 21.45 8.47
C GLY A 737 -6.57 20.93 7.07
N LEU A 738 -6.14 21.65 6.02
CA LEU A 738 -6.26 21.19 4.63
C LEU A 738 -5.35 19.98 4.35
N LEU A 739 -4.12 19.98 4.86
CA LEU A 739 -3.20 18.85 4.75
C LEU A 739 -3.79 17.57 5.37
N PHE A 740 -4.47 17.72 6.50
CA PHE A 740 -5.09 16.60 7.22
C PHE A 740 -6.50 16.26 6.75
N TYR A 741 -6.96 16.82 5.64
CA TYR A 741 -8.28 16.49 5.10
C TYR A 741 -8.41 15.00 4.72
N LYS A 742 -7.32 14.38 4.26
CA LYS A 742 -7.25 12.99 3.78
C LYS A 742 -6.69 11.99 4.81
N VAL A 743 -6.56 12.37 6.08
CA VAL A 743 -6.04 11.45 7.10
C VAL A 743 -7.13 10.48 7.56
N PRO A 744 -6.76 9.32 8.12
CA PRO A 744 -7.71 8.39 8.73
C PRO A 744 -8.59 9.07 9.78
N SER A 745 -9.88 8.78 9.75
CA SER A 745 -10.87 9.35 10.68
C SER A 745 -10.59 9.00 12.14
N GLY A 746 -9.97 7.85 12.42
CA GLY A 746 -9.46 7.49 13.74
C GLY A 746 -8.39 8.47 14.26
N LEU A 747 -7.56 9.03 13.38
CA LEU A 747 -6.61 10.08 13.75
C LEU A 747 -7.30 11.40 14.07
N CYS A 748 -8.33 11.76 13.31
CA CYS A 748 -9.16 12.92 13.63
C CYS A 748 -9.83 12.77 14.99
N LEU A 749 -10.33 11.58 15.32
CA LEU A 749 -10.92 11.28 16.63
C LEU A 749 -9.91 11.47 17.76
N TYR A 750 -8.68 10.98 17.58
CA TYR A 750 -7.58 11.25 18.48
C TYR A 750 -7.38 12.75 18.66
N PHE A 751 -7.27 13.54 17.58
CA PHE A 751 -7.07 14.98 17.68
C PHE A 751 -8.21 15.69 18.39
N ILE A 752 -9.46 15.30 18.13
CA ILE A 752 -10.64 15.85 18.79
C ILE A 752 -10.59 15.57 20.30
N ALA A 753 -10.43 14.32 20.70
CA ALA A 753 -10.36 13.92 22.12
C ALA A 753 -9.17 14.61 22.83
N SER A 754 -8.01 14.61 22.18
CA SER A 754 -6.78 15.25 22.64
C SER A 754 -6.96 16.76 22.79
N SER A 755 -7.74 17.38 21.90
CA SER A 755 -8.01 18.81 21.94
C SER A 755 -8.98 19.20 23.06
N LEU A 756 -10.06 18.42 23.22
CA LEU A 756 -11.03 18.60 24.29
C LEU A 756 -10.38 18.41 25.66
N TRP A 757 -9.50 17.42 25.79
CA TRP A 757 -8.68 17.25 27.00
C TRP A 757 -7.84 18.49 27.30
N GLY A 758 -7.10 19.01 26.31
CA GLY A 758 -6.28 20.20 26.51
C GLY A 758 -7.09 21.43 26.95
N ILE A 759 -8.30 21.60 26.41
CA ILE A 759 -9.21 22.69 26.82
C ILE A 759 -9.68 22.48 28.25
N ALA A 760 -10.05 21.26 28.63
CA ALA A 760 -10.43 20.90 29.99
C ALA A 760 -9.27 21.14 30.97
N GLU A 761 -8.07 20.66 30.64
CA GLU A 761 -6.84 20.87 31.42
C GLU A 761 -6.56 22.35 31.64
N ARG A 762 -6.66 23.18 30.59
CA ARG A 762 -6.42 24.62 30.71
C ARG A 762 -7.42 25.29 31.66
N LYS A 763 -8.69 24.85 31.65
CA LYS A 763 -9.71 25.37 32.58
C LYS A 763 -9.46 24.95 34.02
N LEU A 764 -8.83 23.79 34.26
CA LEU A 764 -8.50 23.28 35.59
C LEU A 764 -7.26 23.95 36.21
N ILE A 765 -6.40 24.58 35.41
CA ILE A 765 -5.21 25.30 35.89
C ILE A 765 -5.61 26.75 36.23
N PRO A 766 -5.49 27.20 37.50
CA PRO A 766 -5.82 28.57 37.88
C PRO A 766 -5.02 29.60 37.07
N PRO A 767 -5.62 30.75 36.70
CA PRO A 767 -4.87 31.84 36.07
C PRO A 767 -3.72 32.26 36.98
N ALA A 768 -2.57 32.63 36.38
CA ALA A 768 -1.46 33.18 37.15
C ALA A 768 -1.96 34.40 37.94
N THR A 769 -1.93 34.28 39.26
CA THR A 769 -2.17 35.40 40.16
C THR A 769 -1.04 36.39 39.93
N ALA A 770 -1.36 37.53 39.32
CA ALA A 770 -0.45 38.65 39.22
C ALA A 770 0.01 39.03 40.64
N LYS A 771 1.22 38.64 41.03
CA LYS A 771 1.86 39.26 42.19
C LYS A 771 2.24 40.68 41.77
N PRO A 772 1.85 41.72 42.53
CA PRO A 772 2.20 43.09 42.20
C PRO A 772 3.72 43.22 42.14
N ALA A 773 4.19 44.00 41.16
CA ALA A 773 5.58 44.17 40.78
C ALA A 773 6.52 44.22 42.00
N LEU A 774 7.50 43.31 42.04
CA LEU A 774 8.65 43.46 42.90
C LEU A 774 9.35 44.77 42.51
N ALA A 775 9.27 45.76 43.40
CA ALA A 775 9.91 47.04 43.24
C ALA A 775 11.40 46.83 42.95
N VAL A 776 11.83 47.25 41.77
CA VAL A 776 13.25 47.35 41.40
C VAL A 776 13.88 48.37 42.35
N SER A 777 14.83 47.93 43.18
CA SER A 777 15.71 48.84 43.90
C SER A 777 16.55 49.62 42.89
N SER A 778 16.18 50.87 42.66
CA SER A 778 16.96 51.82 41.88
C SER A 778 18.08 52.40 42.75
N ASP A 779 19.32 52.01 42.52
CA ASP A 779 20.46 52.94 42.67
C ASP A 779 21.68 52.47 41.84
N PRO A 780 21.96 53.11 40.70
CA PRO A 780 23.23 53.00 40.00
C PRO A 780 23.99 54.33 40.12
N SER A 781 24.50 54.65 41.31
CA SER A 781 25.43 55.77 41.45
C SER A 781 26.63 55.43 42.34
N ARG A 782 27.60 54.72 41.75
CA ARG A 782 29.03 54.85 42.08
C ARG A 782 29.92 54.26 40.98
N PRO A 783 30.71 55.09 40.26
CA PRO A 783 31.79 54.62 39.43
C PRO A 783 33.07 54.55 40.27
N ASP A 784 33.59 53.35 40.51
CA ASP A 784 34.91 53.16 41.11
C ASP A 784 35.96 53.12 39.99
N ARG A 785 36.81 54.16 39.90
CA ARG A 785 38.06 54.12 39.14
C ARG A 785 39.19 54.90 39.83
N SER A 786 40.21 54.11 40.19
CA SER A 786 41.66 54.34 40.17
C SER A 786 42.29 55.47 41.00
N GLY A 787 43.21 55.08 41.88
CA GLY A 787 44.26 55.93 42.45
C GLY A 787 45.33 55.10 43.17
N SER A 788 46.51 54.98 42.58
CA SER A 788 47.70 54.31 43.10
C SER A 788 48.31 55.04 44.30
N SER A 789 48.79 54.32 45.33
CA SER A 789 50.11 54.55 45.96
C SER A 789 50.44 53.54 47.07
N ARG A 790 51.66 52.98 46.96
CA ARG A 790 52.55 52.35 47.96
C ARG A 790 52.21 52.55 49.46
N ALA A 791 52.32 51.47 50.26
CA ALA A 791 53.47 51.21 51.16
C ALA A 791 53.24 50.01 52.12
N THR A 792 54.14 49.03 52.02
CA THR A 792 54.76 48.16 53.06
C THR A 792 54.14 48.00 54.47
N SER A 793 53.91 46.74 54.86
CA SER A 793 54.52 46.00 56.01
C SER A 793 53.61 44.82 56.39
N ASP A 794 54.01 43.59 56.12
CA ASP A 794 54.74 42.71 57.04
C ASP A 794 53.85 42.10 58.16
N ARG A 795 53.43 40.85 57.98
CA ARG A 795 53.67 39.74 58.94
C ARG A 795 52.94 38.45 58.54
N SER A 796 53.74 37.53 57.99
CA SER A 796 53.94 36.16 58.48
C SER A 796 52.80 35.37 59.16
N GLN A 797 52.61 34.17 58.59
CA GLN A 797 52.65 32.85 59.25
C GLN A 797 51.34 32.18 59.76
N LYS A 798 51.09 31.04 59.08
CA LYS A 798 51.05 29.66 59.60
C LYS A 798 49.72 29.01 60.02
N ARG A 799 49.51 27.88 59.32
CA ARG A 799 49.21 26.52 59.81
C ARG A 799 47.84 26.25 60.45
N ALA A 800 47.03 25.55 59.67
CA ALA A 800 46.74 24.11 59.83
C ALA A 800 46.69 23.48 61.23
N LYS A 801 45.65 22.64 61.37
CA LYS A 801 45.50 21.40 62.18
C LYS A 801 44.67 21.47 63.49
N THR A 802 43.47 20.85 63.38
CA THR A 802 43.07 19.62 64.10
C THR A 802 42.26 19.72 65.40
N LYS A 803 41.15 18.94 65.39
CA LYS A 803 40.45 18.19 66.46
C LYS A 803 39.48 18.89 67.45
N LYS A 804 38.20 18.49 67.27
CA LYS A 804 37.32 17.71 68.18
C LYS A 804 36.88 18.27 69.55
N ARG A 805 35.58 18.01 69.79
CA ARG A 805 34.77 18.05 71.03
C ARG A 805 34.37 19.48 71.44
N ARG A 806 33.09 19.76 71.69
CA ARG A 806 32.11 18.98 72.46
C ARG A 806 30.77 18.86 71.77
#